data_AF-A0A5N6KE36-F1
#
_entry.id   AF-A0A5N6KE36-F1
#
_cell.length_a   1.000
_cell.length_b   1.000
_cell.length_c   1.000
_cell.angle_alpha   90.00
_cell.angle_beta   90.00
_cell.angle_gamma   90.00
#
_symmetry.space_group_name_H-M   'P 1'
#
loop_
_entity.id
_entity.type
_entity.pdbx_description
1 polymer ?
#
loop_
_entity_poly.entity_id
_entity_poly.type
_entity_poly.pdbx_seq_one_letter_code
_entity_poly.pdbx_strand_id
1 'polypeptide(L)'
;MVSHHFTTLPTPPLENLTTEYVLQEIIDHIGRIADDFPHVKLDLFRRQLWDIRNRNVEPKQHLRVLLRVLEHTHAFKDAFGELDEGLQGQIRGFMEDEAGVREEEILGMGKHAGGGDFHIPPSPAVKHHFKEMVRETVREKAQVEKMRLVKRKVMKKIREAKEELQREMVEEVGGHIEMIQKVEDHVGEFWGRHAGHGHLGELLKGVDSSSLSAKLASFPAKETPRIWEDEKGTRIMEVHKSAPFHNWGNTVEHTPLYTFVPTTVLGLSNLVKWAKVEGYRDKQVLVSMLNLESVERIPDVMSITKQKGDVDLNGDDVVDVNELKSIELDPKIEGLSLTKEEEGKMFCRVGAAVTNEQFRRWAVGHGKWTLPVDVILVEVTAGGVNGPICHGAGRRHKTVSDYVRAIEYIDANGIHRTITKRAHLRAAAGCFGLLGIVTHITFLLSPMSYAVLRPTKPDIALAIPPLSPSDVPIALRKSWTPAQYADALADFEDKANNDYYSEWFWFTRSQQAWVNTWNETGDAEGAVEYPSPFDTFVQWVQGWVGSVLTGSEVFGLLPGRWQACILSSFGMVALPPFEFNDFEQKKTIEYKTALPNGLHFRRGIQNMRVRDLEFQIPIPCLPDATPDYKPIRQAWWDIIQLCYRDSETPMRLTLELRIMGDSDLILAPQRGNRWGTASIEILSVPDAVTDEEWAPFCQEVVDLWAGLRGAMVVGGKEEPLNVRPHWAKEWEGVRIRGVSAREYLRGRAYREEMGEFRAVLGEIGGEQGVGVRELKERFSNELWDYLVFEGMGKAEGVDVGKKVEAKDTSPPPTTPSQHPTPSAESIEINGVINASKNLQAKDTSPPPPTTPSQHPIPPGKPIEVNGTNTNTNTNTKQQKPTPPINH
;
A
#
# COMPACT_ATOMS: atom_id res chain seq x y z
N MET A 1 -18.00 -6.77 -20.21
CA MET A 1 -19.03 -6.90 -21.28
C MET A 1 -20.38 -6.98 -20.60
N VAL A 2 -21.39 -6.21 -21.02
CA VAL A 2 -22.73 -6.25 -20.40
C VAL A 2 -23.58 -7.37 -21.01
N SER A 3 -24.36 -8.09 -20.20
CA SER A 3 -25.28 -9.12 -20.70
C SER A 3 -26.26 -8.55 -21.74
N HIS A 4 -26.53 -9.31 -22.80
CA HIS A 4 -27.47 -8.93 -23.85
C HIS A 4 -28.87 -8.58 -23.31
N HIS A 5 -29.28 -9.19 -22.19
CA HIS A 5 -30.53 -8.89 -21.48
C HIS A 5 -30.65 -7.45 -20.95
N PHE A 6 -29.51 -6.76 -20.77
CA PHE A 6 -29.45 -5.41 -20.24
C PHE A 6 -29.03 -4.36 -21.27
N THR A 7 -28.55 -4.78 -22.44
CA THR A 7 -28.18 -3.85 -23.54
C THR A 7 -29.34 -3.02 -24.05
N THR A 8 -30.58 -3.48 -23.83
CA THR A 8 -31.81 -2.78 -24.21
C THR A 8 -32.44 -1.99 -23.06
N LEU A 9 -31.83 -1.97 -21.86
CA LEU A 9 -32.34 -1.13 -20.78
C LEU A 9 -32.15 0.35 -21.16
N PRO A 10 -33.17 1.20 -20.98
CA PRO A 10 -33.01 2.62 -21.25
C PRO A 10 -31.96 3.21 -20.31
N THR A 11 -31.11 4.09 -20.82
CA THR A 11 -30.26 4.91 -19.97
C THR A 11 -31.15 5.75 -19.06
N PRO A 12 -31.04 5.64 -17.72
CA PRO A 12 -31.85 6.42 -16.83
C PRO A 12 -31.51 7.92 -16.96
N PRO A 13 -32.49 8.83 -16.85
CA PRO A 13 -32.23 10.25 -16.74
C PRO A 13 -31.28 10.56 -15.57
N LEU A 14 -30.46 11.61 -15.68
CA LEU A 14 -29.45 11.93 -14.66
C LEU A 14 -30.07 12.23 -13.29
N GLU A 15 -31.27 12.81 -13.25
CA GLU A 15 -32.08 13.05 -12.05
C GLU A 15 -32.51 11.76 -11.32
N ASN A 16 -32.49 10.62 -12.02
CA ASN A 16 -32.89 9.33 -11.48
C ASN A 16 -31.69 8.48 -11.05
N LEU A 17 -30.45 8.99 -11.07
CA LEU A 17 -29.27 8.21 -10.66
C LEU A 17 -29.10 8.08 -9.13
N THR A 18 -30.20 8.08 -8.37
CA THR A 18 -30.19 7.87 -6.91
C THR A 18 -30.00 6.40 -6.55
N THR A 19 -29.48 6.12 -5.35
CA THR A 19 -29.40 4.74 -4.82
C THR A 19 -30.76 4.04 -4.88
N GLU A 20 -31.84 4.71 -4.44
CA GLU A 20 -33.18 4.12 -4.36
C GLU A 20 -33.75 3.75 -5.74
N TYR A 21 -33.48 4.57 -6.77
CA TYR A 21 -33.92 4.31 -8.13
C TYR A 21 -33.11 3.18 -8.77
N VAL A 22 -31.78 3.21 -8.68
CA VAL A 22 -30.93 2.18 -9.28
C VAL A 22 -31.15 0.82 -8.60
N LEU A 23 -31.34 0.78 -7.28
CA LEU A 23 -31.77 -0.44 -6.59
C LEU A 23 -33.11 -0.96 -7.10
N GLN A 24 -34.08 -0.09 -7.34
CA GLN A 24 -35.37 -0.49 -7.90
C GLN A 24 -35.22 -1.06 -9.31
N GLU A 25 -34.42 -0.42 -10.16
CA GLU A 25 -34.10 -0.91 -11.51
C GLU A 25 -33.48 -2.32 -11.46
N ILE A 26 -32.52 -2.54 -10.56
CA ILE A 26 -31.92 -3.87 -10.34
C ILE A 26 -33.01 -4.87 -9.93
N ILE A 27 -33.81 -4.55 -8.93
CA ILE A 27 -34.86 -5.43 -8.38
C ILE A 27 -35.87 -5.84 -9.47
N ASP A 28 -36.24 -4.92 -10.36
CA ASP A 28 -37.22 -5.16 -11.41
C ASP A 28 -36.68 -5.98 -12.58
N HIS A 29 -35.36 -6.03 -12.77
CA HIS A 29 -34.75 -6.55 -14.00
C HIS A 29 -33.71 -7.65 -13.79
N ILE A 30 -33.15 -7.82 -12.60
CA ILE A 30 -32.12 -8.83 -12.32
C ILE A 30 -32.61 -10.27 -12.57
N GLY A 31 -33.92 -10.52 -12.42
CA GLY A 31 -34.49 -11.84 -12.71
C GLY A 31 -34.40 -12.27 -14.17
N ARG A 32 -34.13 -11.35 -15.11
CA ARG A 32 -34.01 -11.66 -16.54
C ARG A 32 -32.82 -12.56 -16.89
N ILE A 33 -31.81 -12.62 -16.02
CA ILE A 33 -30.61 -13.46 -16.22
C ILE A 33 -30.66 -14.74 -15.37
N ALA A 34 -31.80 -15.08 -14.77
CA ALA A 34 -31.92 -16.26 -13.90
C ALA A 34 -31.61 -17.57 -14.64
N ASP A 35 -32.04 -17.68 -15.90
CA ASP A 35 -31.80 -18.87 -16.73
C ASP A 35 -30.32 -19.00 -17.13
N ASP A 36 -29.61 -17.88 -17.30
CA ASP A 36 -28.17 -17.85 -17.61
C ASP A 36 -27.31 -18.22 -16.40
N PHE A 37 -27.80 -17.92 -15.18
CA PHE A 37 -27.06 -18.11 -13.93
C PHE A 37 -27.84 -18.93 -12.89
N PRO A 38 -28.14 -20.22 -13.17
CA PRO A 38 -28.95 -21.07 -12.29
C PRO A 38 -28.29 -21.36 -10.93
N HIS A 39 -26.99 -21.06 -10.79
CA HIS A 39 -26.23 -21.23 -9.55
C HIS A 39 -26.16 -19.97 -8.68
N VAL A 40 -26.70 -18.84 -9.15
CA VAL A 40 -26.84 -17.61 -8.36
C VAL A 40 -28.28 -17.54 -7.86
N LYS A 41 -28.50 -17.42 -6.55
CA LYS A 41 -29.86 -17.32 -6.00
C LYS A 41 -30.44 -15.91 -6.17
N LEU A 42 -30.76 -15.53 -7.41
CA LEU A 42 -31.21 -14.16 -7.75
C LEU A 42 -32.48 -13.72 -7.02
N ASP A 43 -33.40 -14.64 -6.71
CA ASP A 43 -34.58 -14.31 -5.89
C ASP A 43 -34.21 -13.92 -4.46
N LEU A 44 -33.18 -14.57 -3.90
CA LEU A 44 -32.65 -14.22 -2.59
C LEU A 44 -31.91 -12.89 -2.65
N PHE A 45 -31.10 -12.68 -3.69
CA PHE A 45 -30.38 -11.42 -3.91
C PHE A 45 -31.34 -10.25 -4.08
N ARG A 46 -32.39 -10.41 -4.89
CA ARG A 46 -33.45 -9.42 -5.09
C ARG A 46 -34.15 -9.05 -3.79
N ARG A 47 -34.51 -10.04 -2.96
CA ARG A 47 -35.11 -9.79 -1.63
C ARG A 47 -34.17 -9.00 -0.73
N GLN A 48 -32.89 -9.34 -0.76
CA GLN A 48 -31.89 -8.63 0.01
C GLN A 48 -31.76 -7.16 -0.41
N LEU A 49 -31.64 -6.89 -1.71
CA LEU A 49 -31.58 -5.52 -2.23
C LEU A 49 -32.88 -4.75 -1.93
N TRP A 50 -34.02 -5.44 -1.94
CA TRP A 50 -35.30 -4.86 -1.51
C TRP A 50 -35.27 -4.46 -0.04
N ASP A 51 -34.74 -5.29 0.84
CA ASP A 51 -34.62 -4.97 2.27
C ASP A 51 -33.69 -3.76 2.49
N ILE A 52 -32.53 -3.71 1.82
CA ILE A 52 -31.62 -2.55 1.87
C ILE A 52 -32.31 -1.29 1.36
N ARG A 53 -32.98 -1.36 0.20
CA ARG A 53 -33.74 -0.23 -0.37
C ARG A 53 -34.80 0.30 0.59
N ASN A 54 -35.46 -0.59 1.32
CA ASN A 54 -36.46 -0.23 2.33
C ASN A 54 -35.87 -0.01 3.73
N ARG A 55 -34.54 0.12 3.84
CA ARG A 55 -33.81 0.45 5.07
C ARG A 55 -33.92 -0.59 6.18
N ASN A 56 -34.33 -1.81 5.84
CA ASN A 56 -34.30 -2.98 6.71
C ASN A 56 -32.89 -3.58 6.71
N VAL A 57 -31.98 -2.93 7.45
CA VAL A 57 -30.57 -3.31 7.46
C VAL A 57 -30.16 -3.94 8.78
N GLU A 58 -29.69 -5.18 8.70
CA GLU A 58 -28.89 -5.84 9.74
C GLU A 58 -27.62 -6.40 9.08
N PRO A 59 -26.43 -5.84 9.34
CA PRO A 59 -25.21 -6.14 8.58
C PRO A 59 -24.82 -7.62 8.58
N LYS A 60 -24.94 -8.31 9.72
CA LYS A 60 -24.54 -9.73 9.82
C LYS A 60 -25.49 -10.59 8.97
N GLN A 61 -26.78 -10.34 9.04
CA GLN A 61 -27.80 -11.02 8.24
C GLN A 61 -27.60 -10.75 6.75
N HIS A 62 -27.34 -9.50 6.35
CA HIS A 62 -27.05 -9.19 4.96
C HIS A 62 -25.79 -9.91 4.45
N LEU A 63 -24.75 -10.01 5.27
CA LEU A 63 -23.58 -10.79 4.91
C LEU A 63 -23.90 -12.28 4.72
N ARG A 64 -24.65 -12.89 5.64
CA ARG A 64 -25.09 -14.29 5.54
C ARG A 64 -25.89 -14.54 4.26
N VAL A 65 -26.83 -13.65 3.95
CA VAL A 65 -27.66 -13.76 2.75
C VAL A 65 -26.80 -13.66 1.49
N LEU A 66 -25.85 -12.72 1.44
CA LEU A 66 -24.94 -12.57 0.29
C LEU A 66 -24.08 -13.84 0.08
N LEU A 67 -23.56 -14.43 1.15
CA LEU A 67 -22.85 -15.71 1.07
C LEU A 67 -23.74 -16.80 0.46
N ARG A 68 -24.99 -16.92 0.90
CA ARG A 68 -25.96 -17.90 0.36
C ARG A 68 -26.39 -17.61 -1.08
N VAL A 69 -26.36 -16.35 -1.51
CA VAL A 69 -26.61 -15.97 -2.91
C VAL A 69 -25.53 -16.55 -3.81
N LEU A 70 -24.27 -16.52 -3.36
CA LEU A 70 -23.10 -16.87 -4.13
C LEU A 70 -22.64 -18.32 -3.92
N GLU A 71 -23.09 -19.01 -2.87
CA GLU A 71 -22.54 -20.29 -2.37
C GLU A 71 -22.40 -21.41 -3.42
N HIS A 72 -23.22 -21.39 -4.48
CA HIS A 72 -23.20 -22.41 -5.54
C HIS A 72 -22.47 -21.97 -6.81
N THR A 73 -22.04 -20.71 -6.89
CA THR A 73 -21.29 -20.16 -8.03
C THR A 73 -19.89 -20.76 -8.13
N HIS A 74 -19.29 -20.71 -9.32
CA HIS A 74 -17.92 -21.15 -9.54
C HIS A 74 -16.94 -20.31 -8.71
N ALA A 75 -17.05 -18.97 -8.78
CA ALA A 75 -16.21 -18.05 -8.02
C ALA A 75 -16.21 -18.34 -6.50
N PHE A 76 -17.39 -18.58 -5.92
CA PHE A 76 -17.47 -18.94 -4.50
C PHE A 76 -16.83 -20.30 -4.22
N LYS A 77 -17.16 -21.34 -5.00
CA LYS A 77 -16.64 -22.70 -4.78
C LYS A 77 -15.12 -22.76 -4.85
N ASP A 78 -14.54 -22.05 -5.81
CA ASP A 78 -13.09 -21.93 -5.96
C ASP A 78 -12.49 -21.21 -4.75
N ALA A 79 -12.94 -19.97 -4.49
CA ALA A 79 -12.41 -19.16 -3.39
C ALA A 79 -12.61 -19.83 -2.00
N PHE A 80 -13.72 -20.55 -1.81
CA PHE A 80 -14.02 -21.27 -0.58
C PHE A 80 -13.19 -22.55 -0.44
N GLY A 81 -12.93 -23.26 -1.55
CA GLY A 81 -12.07 -24.45 -1.58
C GLY A 81 -10.59 -24.17 -1.32
N GLU A 82 -10.20 -22.90 -1.36
CA GLU A 82 -8.84 -22.43 -1.04
C GLU A 82 -8.64 -22.14 0.45
N LEU A 83 -9.74 -22.02 1.20
CA LEU A 83 -9.73 -21.88 2.65
C LEU A 83 -9.41 -23.23 3.29
N ASP A 84 -8.75 -23.21 4.44
CA ASP A 84 -8.57 -24.38 5.27
C ASP A 84 -9.91 -24.88 5.84
N GLU A 85 -9.96 -26.14 6.26
CA GLU A 85 -11.21 -26.76 6.73
C GLU A 85 -11.81 -26.06 7.96
N GLY A 86 -10.98 -25.45 8.81
CA GLY A 86 -11.42 -24.72 10.00
C GLY A 86 -12.21 -23.48 9.60
N LEU A 87 -11.63 -22.65 8.74
CA LEU A 87 -12.27 -21.43 8.24
C LEU A 87 -13.50 -21.73 7.38
N GLN A 88 -13.46 -22.78 6.58
CA GLN A 88 -14.66 -23.29 5.89
C GLN A 88 -15.77 -23.67 6.90
N GLY A 89 -15.40 -24.30 8.02
CA GLY A 89 -16.30 -24.63 9.12
C GLY A 89 -16.91 -23.38 9.75
N GLN A 90 -16.10 -22.36 10.04
CA GLN A 90 -16.56 -21.08 10.59
C GLN A 90 -17.53 -20.36 9.66
N ILE A 91 -17.23 -20.30 8.35
CA ILE A 91 -18.10 -19.66 7.36
C ILE A 91 -19.41 -20.43 7.21
N ARG A 92 -19.38 -21.77 7.15
CA ARG A 92 -20.61 -22.58 7.14
C ARG A 92 -21.44 -22.35 8.40
N GLY A 93 -20.81 -22.39 9.58
CA GLY A 93 -21.48 -22.10 10.85
C GLY A 93 -22.10 -20.70 10.87
N PHE A 94 -21.38 -19.70 10.37
CA PHE A 94 -21.90 -18.33 10.24
C PHE A 94 -23.08 -18.24 9.27
N MET A 95 -23.04 -18.94 8.13
CA MET A 95 -24.13 -19.00 7.16
C MET A 95 -25.36 -19.74 7.69
N GLU A 96 -25.18 -20.76 8.53
CA GLU A 96 -26.24 -21.63 9.08
C GLU A 96 -26.88 -21.09 10.37
N ASP A 97 -26.30 -20.07 10.99
CA ASP A 97 -26.74 -19.46 12.25
C ASP A 97 -28.08 -18.69 12.16
N GLU A 98 -29.13 -19.40 11.75
CA GLU A 98 -30.53 -19.02 11.92
C GLU A 98 -31.10 -19.53 13.27
N ALA A 99 -30.33 -20.34 14.01
CA ALA A 99 -30.78 -21.12 15.17
C ALA A 99 -30.17 -20.71 16.53
N GLY A 100 -29.40 -19.60 16.61
CA GLY A 100 -28.87 -19.09 17.87
C GLY A 100 -27.57 -19.76 18.32
N VAL A 101 -26.70 -20.12 17.37
CA VAL A 101 -25.33 -20.56 17.65
C VAL A 101 -24.57 -19.33 18.16
N ARG A 102 -23.87 -19.47 19.30
CA ARG A 102 -23.18 -18.33 19.90
C ARG A 102 -21.93 -17.95 19.08
N GLU A 103 -21.56 -16.68 19.07
CA GLU A 103 -20.39 -16.17 18.34
C GLU A 103 -19.11 -16.94 18.71
N GLU A 104 -18.96 -17.34 19.98
CA GLU A 104 -17.83 -18.14 20.46
C GLU A 104 -17.81 -19.56 19.88
N GLU A 105 -18.99 -20.13 19.61
CA GLU A 105 -19.11 -21.46 19.02
C GLU A 105 -18.68 -21.43 17.55
N ILE A 106 -19.12 -20.41 16.79
CA ILE A 106 -18.66 -20.18 15.40
C ILE A 106 -17.14 -20.03 15.38
N LEU A 107 -16.56 -19.14 16.20
CA LEU A 107 -15.10 -19.00 16.26
C LEU A 107 -14.41 -20.30 16.69
N GLY A 108 -15.05 -21.09 17.55
CA GLY A 108 -14.58 -22.39 18.01
C GLY A 108 -14.52 -23.47 16.94
N MET A 109 -15.35 -23.40 15.88
CA MET A 109 -15.35 -24.35 14.76
C MET A 109 -14.04 -24.36 13.97
N GLY A 110 -13.25 -23.29 14.07
CA GLY A 110 -11.90 -23.22 13.49
C GLY A 110 -10.85 -24.07 14.21
N LYS A 111 -11.19 -24.72 15.35
CA LYS A 111 -10.26 -25.57 16.10
C LYS A 111 -10.39 -27.03 15.65
N HIS A 112 -9.36 -27.57 15.00
CA HIS A 112 -9.32 -29.00 14.66
C HIS A 112 -9.39 -29.90 15.91
N ALA A 113 -10.02 -31.07 15.78
CA ALA A 113 -10.21 -32.10 16.82
C ALA A 113 -8.91 -32.78 17.34
N GLY A 114 -7.76 -32.13 17.20
CA GLY A 114 -6.46 -32.65 17.61
C GLY A 114 -5.49 -31.58 18.07
N GLY A 115 -5.95 -30.43 18.60
CA GLY A 115 -5.06 -29.42 19.21
C GLY A 115 -3.88 -28.93 18.34
N GLY A 116 -3.93 -29.21 17.04
CA GLY A 116 -2.87 -28.98 16.07
C GLY A 116 -3.14 -27.70 15.29
N ASP A 117 -2.06 -26.99 14.99
CA ASP A 117 -2.07 -25.68 14.34
C ASP A 117 -2.83 -25.66 13.02
N PHE A 118 -3.43 -24.50 12.77
CA PHE A 118 -3.99 -24.07 11.51
C PHE A 118 -2.93 -24.20 10.41
N HIS A 119 -3.11 -25.16 9.49
CA HIS A 119 -2.25 -25.30 8.32
C HIS A 119 -2.81 -24.44 7.20
N ILE A 120 -2.02 -23.46 6.78
CA ILE A 120 -2.29 -22.56 5.67
C ILE A 120 -2.04 -23.32 4.37
N PRO A 121 -3.07 -23.69 3.57
CA PRO A 121 -2.81 -24.17 2.23
C PRO A 121 -2.23 -23.02 1.38
N PRO A 122 -1.25 -23.31 0.50
CA PRO A 122 -0.67 -22.31 -0.40
C PRO A 122 -1.74 -21.73 -1.34
N SER A 123 -1.55 -20.46 -1.72
CA SER A 123 -2.51 -19.73 -2.57
C SER A 123 -2.75 -20.43 -3.94
N PRO A 124 -3.82 -20.08 -4.66
CA PRO A 124 -4.15 -20.67 -5.96
C PRO A 124 -3.18 -20.26 -7.05
N ALA A 125 -2.61 -19.06 -6.93
CA ALA A 125 -1.47 -18.63 -7.74
C ALA A 125 -0.33 -19.63 -7.55
N VAL A 126 -0.09 -20.11 -6.33
CA VAL A 126 0.87 -21.18 -6.02
C VAL A 126 0.40 -22.56 -6.52
N LYS A 127 -0.89 -22.94 -6.47
CA LYS A 127 -1.34 -24.21 -7.08
C LYS A 127 -1.25 -24.21 -8.61
N HIS A 128 -1.58 -23.11 -9.28
CA HIS A 128 -1.39 -22.94 -10.73
C HIS A 128 0.10 -22.85 -11.06
N HIS A 129 0.89 -22.12 -10.28
CA HIS A 129 2.33 -21.95 -10.44
C HIS A 129 3.12 -23.22 -10.13
N PHE A 130 2.73 -24.05 -9.16
CA PHE A 130 3.33 -25.38 -8.93
C PHE A 130 2.80 -26.41 -9.92
N LYS A 131 1.55 -26.32 -10.38
CA LYS A 131 1.06 -27.20 -11.45
C LYS A 131 1.71 -26.85 -12.79
N GLU A 132 1.95 -25.58 -13.08
CA GLU A 132 2.73 -25.10 -14.23
C GLU A 132 4.23 -25.32 -14.04
N MET A 133 4.83 -25.12 -12.87
CA MET A 133 6.23 -25.49 -12.58
C MET A 133 6.42 -27.00 -12.62
N VAL A 134 5.48 -27.81 -12.16
CA VAL A 134 5.57 -29.28 -12.30
C VAL A 134 5.37 -29.64 -13.77
N ARG A 135 4.46 -28.99 -14.52
CA ARG A 135 4.31 -29.19 -15.97
C ARG A 135 5.55 -28.74 -16.74
N GLU A 136 6.18 -27.64 -16.38
CA GLU A 136 7.40 -27.10 -16.96
C GLU A 136 8.62 -27.91 -16.54
N THR A 137 8.75 -28.30 -15.28
CA THR A 137 9.80 -29.22 -14.80
C THR A 137 9.65 -30.59 -15.45
N VAL A 138 8.43 -31.08 -15.68
CA VAL A 138 8.17 -32.32 -16.42
C VAL A 138 8.46 -32.13 -17.91
N ARG A 139 8.11 -31.00 -18.52
CA ARG A 139 8.46 -30.66 -19.92
C ARG A 139 9.96 -30.49 -20.10
N GLU A 140 10.65 -29.82 -19.19
CA GLU A 140 12.10 -29.65 -19.14
C GLU A 140 12.80 -30.99 -18.91
N LYS A 141 12.34 -31.81 -17.95
CA LYS A 141 12.85 -33.18 -17.77
C LYS A 141 12.66 -34.01 -19.03
N ALA A 142 11.48 -33.94 -19.67
CA ALA A 142 11.22 -34.62 -20.93
C ALA A 142 12.08 -34.07 -22.08
N GLN A 143 12.35 -32.77 -22.13
CA GLN A 143 13.18 -32.12 -23.15
C GLN A 143 14.68 -32.41 -22.94
N VAL A 144 15.15 -32.44 -21.69
CA VAL A 144 16.50 -32.87 -21.29
C VAL A 144 16.70 -34.35 -21.58
N GLU A 145 15.68 -35.19 -21.34
CA GLU A 145 15.72 -36.62 -21.65
C GLU A 145 15.69 -36.87 -23.16
N LYS A 146 14.86 -36.12 -23.90
CA LYS A 146 14.86 -36.10 -25.37
C LYS A 146 16.20 -35.63 -25.93
N MET A 147 16.80 -34.58 -25.37
CA MET A 147 18.15 -34.10 -25.72
C MET A 147 19.23 -35.13 -25.39
N ARG A 148 19.16 -35.82 -24.25
CA ARG A 148 20.07 -36.93 -23.90
C ARG A 148 19.92 -38.11 -24.85
N LEU A 149 18.69 -38.41 -25.29
CA LEU A 149 18.42 -39.45 -26.27
C LEU A 149 18.97 -39.07 -27.66
N VAL A 150 18.75 -37.82 -28.10
CA VAL A 150 19.32 -37.29 -29.34
C VAL A 150 20.84 -37.31 -29.29
N LYS A 151 21.45 -36.82 -28.19
CA LYS A 151 22.91 -36.87 -27.99
C LYS A 151 23.44 -38.30 -28.00
N ARG A 152 22.77 -39.26 -27.36
CA ARG A 152 23.12 -40.69 -27.45
C ARG A 152 23.04 -41.23 -28.88
N LYS A 153 21.98 -40.90 -29.63
CA LYS A 153 21.81 -41.31 -31.03
C LYS A 153 22.88 -40.70 -31.94
N VAL A 154 23.19 -39.42 -31.76
CA VAL A 154 24.24 -38.72 -32.52
C VAL A 154 25.60 -39.32 -32.19
N MET A 155 25.94 -39.52 -30.91
CA MET A 155 27.21 -40.14 -30.51
C MET A 155 27.33 -41.59 -31.00
N LYS A 156 26.22 -42.34 -31.03
CA LYS A 156 26.17 -43.68 -31.62
C LYS A 156 26.45 -43.63 -33.12
N LYS A 157 25.78 -42.74 -33.87
CA LYS A 157 26.05 -42.54 -35.31
C LYS A 157 27.48 -42.09 -35.60
N ILE A 158 28.05 -41.21 -34.78
CA ILE A 158 29.45 -40.78 -34.91
C ILE A 158 30.38 -41.98 -34.70
N ARG A 159 30.07 -42.86 -33.73
CA ARG A 159 30.87 -44.06 -33.48
C ARG A 159 30.76 -45.07 -34.63
N GLU A 160 29.54 -45.31 -35.11
CA GLU A 160 29.28 -46.17 -36.27
C GLU A 160 30.00 -45.64 -37.51
N ALA A 161 29.88 -44.34 -37.80
CA ALA A 161 30.59 -43.69 -38.89
C ALA A 161 32.11 -43.77 -38.73
N LYS A 162 32.64 -43.67 -37.49
CA LYS A 162 34.07 -43.80 -37.22
C LYS A 162 34.56 -45.24 -37.39
N GLU A 163 33.75 -46.24 -37.01
CA GLU A 163 34.06 -47.66 -37.22
C GLU A 163 33.93 -48.08 -38.69
N GLU A 164 33.02 -47.44 -39.44
CA GLU A 164 32.87 -47.60 -40.89
C GLU A 164 34.06 -46.95 -41.60
N LEU A 165 34.43 -45.71 -41.24
CA LEU A 165 35.63 -45.06 -41.75
C LEU A 165 36.91 -45.83 -41.39
N GLN A 166 37.00 -46.40 -40.19
CA GLN A 166 38.13 -47.26 -39.83
C GLN A 166 38.12 -48.57 -40.62
N ARG A 167 36.96 -49.13 -40.95
CA ARG A 167 36.88 -50.33 -41.80
C ARG A 167 37.28 -50.01 -43.24
N GLU A 168 36.76 -48.94 -43.82
CA GLU A 168 37.16 -48.46 -45.15
C GLU A 168 38.64 -48.13 -45.18
N MET A 169 39.16 -47.46 -44.16
CA MET A 169 40.59 -47.13 -44.07
C MET A 169 41.46 -48.37 -43.82
N VAL A 170 40.96 -49.43 -43.15
CA VAL A 170 41.69 -50.71 -43.00
C VAL A 170 41.61 -51.55 -44.28
N GLU A 171 40.52 -51.49 -45.05
CA GLU A 171 40.44 -52.10 -46.38
C GLU A 171 41.33 -51.35 -47.40
N GLU A 172 41.36 -50.02 -47.35
CA GLU A 172 42.18 -49.16 -48.21
C GLU A 172 43.67 -49.27 -47.85
N VAL A 173 44.01 -49.27 -46.55
CA VAL A 173 45.39 -49.52 -46.06
C VAL A 173 45.78 -50.98 -46.26
N GLY A 174 44.86 -51.94 -46.19
CA GLY A 174 45.10 -53.34 -46.56
C GLY A 174 45.47 -53.49 -48.04
N GLY A 175 44.78 -52.75 -48.92
CA GLY A 175 45.13 -52.66 -50.34
C GLY A 175 46.43 -51.89 -50.61
N HIS A 176 46.77 -50.90 -49.78
CA HIS A 176 48.00 -50.10 -49.93
C HIS A 176 49.23 -50.78 -49.31
N ILE A 177 49.10 -51.62 -48.28
CA ILE A 177 50.23 -52.40 -47.72
C ILE A 177 50.73 -53.44 -48.73
N GLU A 178 49.84 -54.06 -49.52
CA GLU A 178 50.23 -54.94 -50.63
C GLU A 178 50.94 -54.20 -51.78
N MET A 179 50.67 -52.91 -51.95
CA MET A 179 51.29 -52.05 -52.96
C MET A 179 52.62 -51.44 -52.46
N ILE A 180 52.69 -51.03 -51.19
CA ILE A 180 53.88 -50.45 -50.55
C ILE A 180 54.96 -51.52 -50.37
N GLN A 181 54.62 -52.77 -50.05
CA GLN A 181 55.59 -53.87 -50.02
C GLN A 181 56.24 -54.14 -51.39
N LYS A 182 55.54 -53.86 -52.51
CA LYS A 182 56.06 -53.96 -53.89
C LYS A 182 56.83 -52.73 -54.35
N VAL A 183 56.64 -51.58 -53.71
CA VAL A 183 57.32 -50.31 -54.03
C VAL A 183 58.56 -50.11 -53.16
N GLU A 184 58.58 -50.58 -51.91
CA GLU A 184 59.78 -50.58 -51.05
C GLU A 184 60.90 -51.49 -51.61
N ASP A 185 60.56 -52.58 -52.30
CA ASP A 185 61.50 -53.41 -53.05
C ASP A 185 62.06 -52.74 -54.32
N HIS A 186 61.48 -51.61 -54.77
CA HIS A 186 61.87 -50.88 -55.99
C HIS A 186 62.41 -49.46 -55.76
N VAL A 187 62.26 -48.89 -54.56
CA VAL A 187 62.66 -47.49 -54.27
C VAL A 187 63.92 -47.40 -53.39
N GLY A 188 64.43 -48.55 -52.88
CA GLY A 188 65.73 -48.66 -52.23
C GLY A 188 66.95 -48.29 -53.10
N GLU A 189 66.77 -48.10 -54.40
CA GLU A 189 67.87 -47.82 -55.32
C GLU A 189 67.91 -46.40 -55.91
N PHE A 190 66.88 -45.55 -55.78
CA PHE A 190 66.83 -44.38 -56.66
C PHE A 190 67.26 -43.02 -56.10
N TRP A 191 66.97 -42.57 -54.87
CA TRP A 191 67.37 -41.19 -54.51
C TRP A 191 67.79 -40.97 -53.06
N GLY A 192 69.10 -40.94 -52.88
CA GLY A 192 69.72 -39.96 -52.01
C GLY A 192 69.65 -38.55 -52.61
N ARG A 193 69.67 -37.56 -51.71
CA ARG A 193 70.01 -36.14 -51.88
C ARG A 193 68.91 -35.16 -52.33
N HIS A 194 68.86 -34.09 -51.53
CA HIS A 194 68.39 -32.72 -51.77
C HIS A 194 66.89 -32.38 -51.72
N ALA A 195 66.53 -31.74 -50.60
CA ALA A 195 66.06 -30.35 -50.46
C ALA A 195 64.88 -29.83 -51.31
N GLY A 196 63.92 -29.21 -50.61
CA GLY A 196 63.30 -27.96 -51.06
C GLY A 196 61.77 -27.89 -51.04
N HIS A 197 61.24 -27.27 -49.98
CA HIS A 197 60.03 -26.42 -49.88
C HIS A 197 58.69 -26.77 -50.57
N GLY A 198 57.60 -26.59 -49.82
CA GLY A 198 56.31 -26.23 -50.41
C GLY A 198 55.08 -26.30 -49.50
N HIS A 199 54.90 -25.29 -48.64
CA HIS A 199 53.61 -24.65 -48.33
C HIS A 199 52.30 -25.48 -48.44
N LEU A 200 51.98 -26.28 -47.42
CA LEU A 200 50.59 -26.71 -47.17
C LEU A 200 50.28 -27.00 -45.68
N GLY A 201 51.26 -26.78 -44.79
CA GLY A 201 51.15 -27.09 -43.36
C GLY A 201 50.61 -25.95 -42.47
N GLU A 202 50.45 -24.74 -43.00
CA GLU A 202 50.05 -23.57 -42.20
C GLU A 202 48.58 -23.16 -42.36
N LEU A 203 47.82 -23.75 -43.29
CA LEU A 203 46.41 -23.39 -43.48
C LEU A 203 45.40 -24.28 -42.72
N LEU A 204 45.86 -25.29 -41.97
CA LEU A 204 44.99 -26.29 -41.33
C LEU A 204 45.24 -26.47 -39.81
N LYS A 205 45.71 -25.43 -39.11
CA LYS A 205 45.95 -25.46 -37.65
C LYS A 205 45.10 -24.47 -36.84
N GLY A 206 43.87 -24.21 -37.26
CA GLY A 206 43.10 -23.10 -36.70
C GLY A 206 41.63 -23.34 -36.36
N VAL A 207 41.13 -24.55 -36.14
CA VAL A 207 39.85 -24.73 -35.42
C VAL A 207 39.86 -26.06 -34.66
N ASP A 208 40.08 -25.98 -33.34
CA ASP A 208 39.97 -27.14 -32.45
C ASP A 208 38.51 -27.40 -32.09
N SER A 209 37.98 -28.54 -32.57
CA SER A 209 36.62 -29.04 -32.27
C SER A 209 36.37 -29.34 -30.78
N SER A 210 37.45 -29.47 -29.99
CA SER A 210 37.37 -29.57 -28.53
C SER A 210 36.90 -28.24 -27.89
N SER A 211 37.20 -27.08 -28.52
CA SER A 211 36.82 -25.76 -27.99
C SER A 211 35.34 -25.43 -28.15
N LEU A 212 34.67 -25.96 -29.19
CA LEU A 212 33.22 -25.78 -29.38
C LEU A 212 32.42 -26.72 -28.46
N SER A 213 32.91 -27.94 -28.27
CA SER A 213 32.32 -28.93 -27.37
C SER A 213 32.48 -28.53 -25.90
N ALA A 214 33.62 -27.91 -25.55
CA ALA A 214 33.84 -27.30 -24.24
C ALA A 214 32.98 -26.05 -24.04
N LYS A 215 32.80 -25.18 -25.06
CA LYS A 215 31.90 -24.02 -24.99
C LYS A 215 30.41 -24.35 -24.90
N LEU A 216 29.98 -25.49 -25.46
CA LEU A 216 28.59 -25.98 -25.33
C LEU A 216 28.36 -26.85 -24.08
N ALA A 217 29.42 -27.40 -23.48
CA ALA A 217 29.36 -28.09 -22.18
C ALA A 217 29.58 -27.15 -20.99
N SER A 218 30.04 -25.91 -21.22
CA SER A 218 30.30 -24.89 -20.20
C SER A 218 29.15 -23.92 -19.94
N PHE A 219 27.92 -24.24 -20.35
CA PHE A 219 26.74 -23.61 -19.77
C PHE A 219 26.26 -24.50 -18.62
N PRO A 220 26.78 -24.34 -17.39
CA PRO A 220 26.07 -24.89 -16.25
C PRO A 220 24.69 -24.22 -16.28
N ALA A 221 23.62 -25.00 -16.10
CA ALA A 221 22.44 -24.42 -15.49
C ALA A 221 22.97 -23.79 -14.19
N LYS A 222 23.06 -22.45 -14.10
CA LYS A 222 23.59 -21.78 -12.90
C LYS A 222 22.86 -22.39 -11.72
N GLU A 223 23.58 -23.12 -10.87
CA GLU A 223 23.03 -23.65 -9.63
C GLU A 223 22.39 -22.49 -8.87
N THR A 224 21.26 -22.75 -8.22
CA THR A 224 20.58 -21.74 -7.41
C THR A 224 21.59 -21.17 -6.40
N PRO A 225 21.72 -19.84 -6.29
CA PRO A 225 22.72 -19.22 -5.42
C PRO A 225 22.53 -19.68 -3.98
N ARG A 226 23.64 -20.00 -3.31
CA ARG A 226 23.64 -20.38 -1.89
C ARG A 226 24.16 -19.19 -1.07
N ILE A 227 23.25 -18.48 -0.44
CA ILE A 227 23.56 -17.36 0.46
C ILE A 227 23.39 -17.86 1.89
N TRP A 228 24.41 -17.69 2.72
CA TRP A 228 24.39 -18.14 4.11
C TRP A 228 23.83 -17.06 5.02
N GLU A 229 22.96 -17.45 5.95
CA GLU A 229 22.35 -16.57 6.95
C GLU A 229 23.03 -16.62 8.31
N ASP A 230 24.00 -17.53 8.48
CA ASP A 230 24.83 -17.66 9.67
C ASP A 230 26.33 -17.75 9.31
N GLU A 231 27.19 -17.50 10.30
CA GLU A 231 28.65 -17.60 10.12
C GLU A 231 29.13 -19.05 9.97
N LYS A 232 28.35 -20.01 10.50
CA LYS A 232 28.70 -21.44 10.50
C LYS A 232 28.47 -22.10 9.15
N GLY A 233 27.74 -21.46 8.23
CA GLY A 233 27.33 -22.05 6.96
C GLY A 233 26.35 -23.20 7.16
N THR A 234 25.45 -23.10 8.13
CA THR A 234 24.44 -24.12 8.44
C THR A 234 23.03 -23.73 7.99
N ARG A 235 22.72 -22.43 7.91
CA ARG A 235 21.44 -21.89 7.47
C ARG A 235 21.59 -21.21 6.11
N ILE A 236 20.85 -21.69 5.11
CA ILE A 236 20.83 -21.13 3.75
C ILE A 236 19.56 -20.28 3.61
N MET A 237 19.73 -19.09 3.05
CA MET A 237 18.62 -18.20 2.69
C MET A 237 17.72 -18.87 1.65
N GLU A 238 16.42 -18.82 1.88
CA GLU A 238 15.42 -19.30 0.93
C GLU A 238 15.47 -18.46 -0.35
N VAL A 239 15.44 -19.15 -1.50
CA VAL A 239 15.54 -18.53 -2.81
C VAL A 239 14.68 -19.26 -3.83
N HIS A 240 13.89 -18.47 -4.56
CA HIS A 240 13.04 -18.93 -5.65
C HIS A 240 13.55 -18.39 -6.96
N LYS A 241 13.58 -19.22 -8.00
CA LYS A 241 14.03 -18.81 -9.33
C LYS A 241 12.81 -18.47 -10.18
N SER A 242 12.82 -17.30 -10.83
CA SER A 242 11.74 -16.89 -11.73
C SER A 242 10.34 -16.92 -11.10
N ALA A 243 10.25 -16.63 -9.80
CA ALA A 243 8.98 -16.47 -9.12
C ALA A 243 8.31 -15.18 -9.63
N PRO A 244 7.10 -15.24 -10.21
CA PRO A 244 6.39 -14.04 -10.61
C PRO A 244 6.03 -13.21 -9.37
N PHE A 245 5.87 -11.92 -9.58
CA PHE A 245 5.43 -10.95 -8.60
C PHE A 245 4.34 -10.09 -9.23
N HIS A 246 3.26 -9.92 -8.48
CA HIS A 246 2.19 -8.99 -8.81
C HIS A 246 1.96 -8.10 -7.58
N ASN A 247 1.80 -6.80 -7.80
CA ASN A 247 1.33 -5.94 -6.72
C ASN A 247 -0.14 -6.23 -6.38
N TRP A 248 -0.60 -5.67 -5.26
CA TRP A 248 -1.97 -5.91 -4.78
C TRP A 248 -3.07 -5.42 -5.75
N GLY A 249 -2.83 -4.35 -6.52
CA GLY A 249 -3.76 -3.88 -7.54
C GLY A 249 -3.72 -4.67 -8.87
N ASN A 250 -2.78 -5.61 -9.04
CA ASN A 250 -2.47 -6.27 -10.33
C ASN A 250 -2.18 -5.29 -11.48
N THR A 251 -1.62 -4.13 -11.16
CA THR A 251 -1.22 -3.10 -12.14
C THR A 251 0.28 -3.06 -12.39
N VAL A 252 1.07 -3.76 -11.57
CA VAL A 252 2.51 -3.92 -11.71
C VAL A 252 2.84 -5.41 -11.63
N GLU A 253 3.49 -5.91 -12.67
CA GLU A 253 3.93 -7.30 -12.77
C GLU A 253 5.43 -7.34 -13.05
N HIS A 254 6.10 -8.32 -12.43
CA HIS A 254 7.51 -8.54 -12.67
C HIS A 254 7.88 -10.01 -12.43
N THR A 255 8.87 -10.53 -13.15
CA THR A 255 9.44 -11.86 -12.89
C THR A 255 10.95 -11.72 -12.68
N PRO A 256 11.41 -11.55 -11.44
CA PRO A 256 12.83 -11.49 -11.12
C PRO A 256 13.52 -12.82 -11.46
N LEU A 257 14.83 -12.78 -11.73
CA LEU A 257 15.62 -14.00 -11.91
C LEU A 257 15.68 -14.81 -10.60
N TYR A 258 15.85 -14.12 -9.48
CA TYR A 258 15.85 -14.70 -8.13
C TYR A 258 15.03 -13.85 -7.17
N THR A 259 14.22 -14.52 -6.35
CA THR A 259 13.52 -13.92 -5.21
C THR A 259 14.07 -14.55 -3.94
N PHE A 260 14.67 -13.74 -3.08
CA PHE A 260 15.23 -14.18 -1.80
C PHE A 260 14.30 -13.83 -0.65
N VAL A 261 14.18 -14.73 0.31
CA VAL A 261 13.41 -14.54 1.55
C VAL A 261 14.39 -14.57 2.72
N PRO A 262 14.94 -13.41 3.12
CA PRO A 262 15.89 -13.32 4.22
C PRO A 262 15.18 -13.41 5.57
N THR A 263 15.94 -13.85 6.55
CA THR A 263 15.53 -13.90 7.95
C THR A 263 16.59 -13.35 8.91
N THR A 264 17.81 -13.09 8.43
CA THR A 264 18.88 -12.47 9.23
C THR A 264 19.51 -11.27 8.54
N VAL A 265 20.04 -10.34 9.34
CA VAL A 265 20.81 -9.18 8.86
C VAL A 265 22.09 -9.66 8.15
N LEU A 266 22.74 -10.71 8.69
CA LEU A 266 23.92 -11.32 8.07
C LEU A 266 23.61 -11.90 6.68
N GLY A 267 22.47 -12.58 6.54
CA GLY A 267 21.99 -13.10 5.26
C GLY A 267 21.87 -12.00 4.21
N LEU A 268 21.25 -10.87 4.57
CA LEU A 268 21.14 -9.70 3.69
C LEU A 268 22.49 -9.09 3.33
N SER A 269 23.40 -8.97 4.30
CA SER A 269 24.79 -8.56 4.06
C SER A 269 25.47 -9.45 3.02
N ASN A 270 25.35 -10.77 3.16
CA ASN A 270 25.95 -11.74 2.24
C ASN A 270 25.29 -11.70 0.86
N LEU A 271 23.98 -11.49 0.78
CA LEU A 271 23.24 -11.32 -0.46
C LEU A 271 23.76 -10.11 -1.25
N VAL A 272 23.94 -8.95 -0.60
CA VAL A 272 24.43 -7.74 -1.27
C VAL A 272 25.87 -7.94 -1.76
N LYS A 273 26.74 -8.58 -0.96
CA LYS A 273 28.11 -8.91 -1.38
C LYS A 273 28.13 -9.82 -2.60
N TRP A 274 27.30 -10.87 -2.60
CA TRP A 274 27.16 -11.79 -3.74
C TRP A 274 26.65 -11.05 -4.99
N ALA A 275 25.59 -10.26 -4.85
CA ALA A 275 25.02 -9.52 -5.96
C ALA A 275 26.02 -8.51 -6.54
N LYS A 276 26.88 -7.92 -5.68
CA LYS A 276 28.00 -7.05 -6.09
C LYS A 276 28.98 -7.76 -7.01
N VAL A 277 29.40 -8.97 -6.64
CA VAL A 277 30.33 -9.79 -7.44
C VAL A 277 29.72 -10.23 -8.77
N GLU A 278 28.46 -10.66 -8.76
CA GLU A 278 27.77 -11.13 -9.97
C GLU A 278 27.33 -9.98 -10.90
N GLY A 279 27.42 -8.72 -10.45
CA GLY A 279 26.98 -7.56 -11.21
C GLY A 279 25.46 -7.51 -11.41
N TYR A 280 24.67 -8.23 -10.59
CA TYR A 280 23.22 -8.18 -10.69
C TYR A 280 22.70 -6.80 -10.29
N ARG A 281 21.80 -6.25 -11.09
CA ARG A 281 21.05 -5.02 -10.80
C ARG A 281 19.54 -5.33 -10.85
N ASP A 282 18.71 -4.35 -10.52
CA ASP A 282 17.29 -4.19 -10.87
C ASP A 282 16.71 -5.19 -11.88
N LYS A 283 15.49 -5.64 -11.60
CA LYS A 283 14.71 -6.68 -12.32
C LYS A 283 15.27 -8.10 -12.29
N GLN A 284 16.44 -8.33 -11.70
CA GLN A 284 17.04 -9.67 -11.60
C GLN A 284 16.92 -10.24 -10.19
N VAL A 285 16.90 -9.40 -9.16
CA VAL A 285 16.82 -9.82 -7.76
C VAL A 285 15.68 -9.10 -7.07
N LEU A 286 14.78 -9.86 -6.43
CA LEU A 286 13.77 -9.36 -5.51
C LEU A 286 14.10 -9.86 -4.10
N VAL A 287 13.95 -8.97 -3.11
CA VAL A 287 14.06 -9.33 -1.69
C VAL A 287 12.67 -9.23 -1.09
N SER A 288 12.12 -10.37 -0.67
CA SER A 288 10.79 -10.45 -0.08
C SER A 288 10.92 -10.52 1.44
N MET A 289 10.47 -9.47 2.13
CA MET A 289 10.49 -9.42 3.61
C MET A 289 9.46 -10.34 4.27
N LEU A 290 8.55 -10.89 3.47
CA LEU A 290 7.58 -11.90 3.87
C LEU A 290 7.84 -13.16 3.02
N ASN A 291 7.45 -14.33 3.51
CA ASN A 291 7.55 -15.55 2.70
C ASN A 291 6.60 -15.44 1.48
N LEU A 292 6.95 -16.09 0.37
CA LEU A 292 6.16 -15.96 -0.86
C LEU A 292 4.76 -16.58 -0.75
N GLU A 293 4.59 -17.57 0.14
CA GLU A 293 3.27 -18.14 0.44
C GLU A 293 2.33 -17.13 1.09
N SER A 294 2.85 -16.14 1.81
CA SER A 294 2.12 -15.09 2.51
C SER A 294 1.89 -13.86 1.61
N VAL A 295 2.89 -13.43 0.84
CA VAL A 295 2.82 -12.16 0.07
C VAL A 295 1.72 -12.15 -0.99
N GLU A 296 1.49 -13.29 -1.66
CA GLU A 296 0.47 -13.40 -2.70
C GLU A 296 -0.83 -14.02 -2.20
N ARG A 297 -0.97 -14.27 -0.90
CA ARG A 297 -2.14 -14.96 -0.37
C ARG A 297 -3.32 -14.02 -0.31
N ILE A 298 -4.28 -14.25 -1.19
CA ILE A 298 -5.63 -13.70 -1.07
C ILE A 298 -6.60 -14.88 -1.06
N PRO A 299 -7.47 -14.99 -0.04
CA PRO A 299 -7.58 -14.08 1.10
C PRO A 299 -6.47 -14.28 2.15
N ASP A 300 -5.98 -13.19 2.73
CA ASP A 300 -5.02 -13.19 3.84
C ASP A 300 -5.77 -13.25 5.17
N VAL A 301 -5.40 -14.21 6.02
CA VAL A 301 -6.01 -14.54 7.32
C VAL A 301 -5.23 -13.98 8.51
N MET A 302 -4.17 -13.19 8.29
CA MET A 302 -3.30 -12.67 9.36
C MET A 302 -4.08 -11.96 10.47
N SER A 303 -5.11 -11.19 10.11
CA SER A 303 -5.96 -10.46 11.05
C SER A 303 -6.85 -11.35 11.94
N ILE A 304 -7.18 -12.57 11.50
CA ILE A 304 -8.07 -13.50 12.25
C ILE A 304 -7.32 -14.69 12.89
N THR A 305 -6.04 -14.90 12.54
CA THR A 305 -5.23 -16.00 13.06
C THR A 305 -4.40 -15.59 14.27
N LYS A 306 -4.27 -16.48 15.26
CA LYS A 306 -3.32 -16.28 16.36
C LYS A 306 -1.90 -16.43 15.82
N GLN A 307 -1.03 -15.46 16.08
CA GLN A 307 0.39 -15.62 15.80
C GLN A 307 1.03 -16.50 16.87
N LYS A 308 1.73 -17.55 16.45
CA LYS A 308 2.70 -18.26 17.28
C LYS A 308 4.09 -17.77 16.89
N GLY A 309 4.89 -17.33 17.86
CA GLY A 309 6.37 -17.30 17.78
C GLY A 309 7.04 -16.47 16.68
N ASP A 310 6.33 -15.75 15.82
CA ASP A 310 6.92 -15.09 14.64
C ASP A 310 7.53 -13.72 14.92
N VAL A 311 7.34 -13.18 16.13
CA VAL A 311 7.92 -11.90 16.55
C VAL A 311 8.63 -12.12 17.86
N ASP A 312 9.90 -11.74 17.93
CA ASP A 312 10.63 -11.70 19.19
C ASP A 312 10.13 -10.50 20.01
N LEU A 313 9.45 -10.81 21.11
CA LEU A 313 8.78 -9.84 21.98
C LEU A 313 9.58 -9.48 23.23
N ASN A 314 10.83 -9.97 23.42
CA ASN A 314 11.83 -9.51 24.42
C ASN A 314 12.98 -10.52 24.68
N GLY A 315 13.41 -11.32 23.69
CA GLY A 315 14.60 -12.18 23.78
C GLY A 315 14.52 -13.37 24.75
N ASP A 316 13.40 -13.57 25.43
CA ASP A 316 13.37 -14.41 26.63
C ASP A 316 12.84 -15.84 26.46
N ASP A 317 12.30 -16.27 25.30
CA ASP A 317 12.10 -17.71 25.00
C ASP A 317 11.67 -17.97 23.53
N VAL A 318 12.38 -18.89 22.87
CA VAL A 318 12.09 -19.65 21.61
C VAL A 318 12.97 -19.39 20.37
N VAL A 319 13.87 -20.37 20.14
CA VAL A 319 14.33 -21.08 18.91
C VAL A 319 14.07 -20.44 17.51
N ASP A 320 15.16 -20.13 16.81
CA ASP A 320 15.28 -19.89 15.34
C ASP A 320 14.57 -18.64 14.76
N VAL A 321 14.75 -17.51 15.43
CA VAL A 321 14.06 -16.23 15.18
C VAL A 321 14.43 -15.60 13.82
N ASN A 322 13.42 -15.10 13.09
CA ASN A 322 13.63 -14.15 12.00
C ASN A 322 13.98 -12.77 12.62
N GLU A 323 15.25 -12.38 12.56
CA GLU A 323 15.76 -11.11 13.10
C GLU A 323 15.02 -9.89 12.52
N LEU A 324 14.52 -9.98 11.28
CA LEU A 324 13.80 -8.90 10.62
C LEU A 324 12.36 -8.75 11.13
N LYS A 325 11.90 -9.64 12.02
CA LYS A 325 10.62 -9.59 12.72
C LYS A 325 10.80 -9.41 14.24
N SER A 326 11.62 -8.46 14.67
CA SER A 326 11.82 -8.13 16.09
C SER A 326 11.11 -6.84 16.51
N ILE A 327 10.67 -6.74 17.77
CA ILE A 327 10.23 -5.48 18.38
C ILE A 327 10.98 -5.27 19.70
N GLU A 328 11.76 -4.20 19.80
CA GLU A 328 12.62 -3.89 20.96
C GLU A 328 12.32 -2.49 21.50
N LEU A 329 11.99 -2.40 22.80
CA LEU A 329 11.80 -1.13 23.51
C LEU A 329 13.12 -0.59 24.06
N ASP A 330 13.26 0.74 24.01
CA ASP A 330 14.45 1.45 24.52
C ASP A 330 15.79 0.86 23.98
N PRO A 331 15.90 0.68 22.65
CA PRO A 331 17.08 0.08 22.02
C PRO A 331 18.33 0.91 22.30
N LYS A 332 19.45 0.24 22.52
CA LYS A 332 20.74 0.90 22.78
C LYS A 332 21.47 1.23 21.48
N ILE A 333 21.12 2.37 20.88
CA ILE A 333 21.70 2.88 19.63
C ILE A 333 22.61 4.09 19.92
N GLU A 334 23.84 4.05 19.42
CA GLU A 334 24.80 5.15 19.58
C GLU A 334 24.29 6.45 18.94
N GLY A 335 24.43 7.57 19.67
CA GLY A 335 24.00 8.89 19.21
C GLY A 335 22.48 9.09 19.22
N LEU A 336 21.70 8.11 19.69
CA LEU A 336 20.25 8.24 19.84
C LEU A 336 19.90 8.64 21.27
N SER A 337 19.20 9.77 21.42
CA SER A 337 18.65 10.22 22.68
C SER A 337 17.39 11.04 22.44
N LEU A 338 16.49 11.05 23.42
CA LEU A 338 15.29 11.88 23.37
C LEU A 338 15.70 13.36 23.44
N THR A 339 15.08 14.19 22.60
CA THR A 339 15.18 15.64 22.79
C THR A 339 14.27 16.08 23.95
N LYS A 340 14.39 17.35 24.35
CA LYS A 340 13.58 17.90 25.44
C LYS A 340 12.09 17.92 25.09
N GLU A 341 11.76 18.09 23.81
CA GLU A 341 10.39 18.06 23.27
C GLU A 341 9.85 16.63 23.14
N GLU A 342 10.70 15.62 23.30
CA GLU A 342 10.36 14.20 23.22
C GLU A 342 10.34 13.54 24.60
N GLU A 343 10.48 14.32 25.68
CA GLU A 343 10.37 13.83 27.05
C GLU A 343 8.99 13.16 27.28
N GLY A 344 9.00 11.99 27.93
CA GLY A 344 7.81 11.16 28.14
C GLY A 344 7.42 10.26 26.97
N LYS A 345 8.20 10.24 25.88
CA LYS A 345 8.06 9.29 24.76
C LYS A 345 9.05 8.14 24.87
N MET A 346 8.93 7.16 23.99
CA MET A 346 9.76 5.95 24.01
C MET A 346 10.27 5.58 22.62
N PHE A 347 11.55 5.18 22.53
CA PHE A 347 12.06 4.58 21.30
C PHE A 347 11.63 3.11 21.21
N CYS A 348 11.23 2.68 20.01
CA CYS A 348 10.92 1.29 19.71
C CYS A 348 11.57 0.92 18.38
N ARG A 349 12.50 -0.03 18.40
CA ARG A 349 13.15 -0.59 17.21
C ARG A 349 12.32 -1.75 16.69
N VAL A 350 11.91 -1.63 15.45
CA VAL A 350 10.99 -2.56 14.78
C VAL A 350 11.67 -3.10 13.53
N GLY A 351 11.71 -4.42 13.38
CA GLY A 351 12.22 -5.07 12.19
C GLY A 351 11.38 -4.73 10.96
N ALA A 352 12.01 -4.55 9.80
CA ALA A 352 11.35 -4.10 8.57
C ALA A 352 10.30 -5.09 8.04
N ALA A 353 10.34 -6.35 8.47
CA ALA A 353 9.37 -7.40 8.14
C ALA A 353 8.21 -7.53 9.15
N VAL A 354 8.25 -6.78 10.26
CA VAL A 354 7.12 -6.71 11.19
C VAL A 354 5.93 -6.08 10.48
N THR A 355 4.79 -6.75 10.52
CA THR A 355 3.52 -6.24 9.98
C THR A 355 2.84 -5.29 10.95
N ASN A 356 1.99 -4.40 10.43
CA ASN A 356 1.18 -3.53 11.27
C ASN A 356 0.27 -4.33 12.21
N GLU A 357 -0.22 -5.51 11.83
CA GLU A 357 -1.00 -6.38 12.72
C GLU A 357 -0.14 -6.92 13.87
N GLN A 358 1.11 -7.31 13.60
CA GLN A 358 2.07 -7.71 14.63
C GLN A 358 2.34 -6.58 15.61
N PHE A 359 2.64 -5.40 15.08
CA PHE A 359 2.93 -4.22 15.90
C PHE A 359 1.70 -3.77 16.71
N ARG A 360 0.51 -3.78 16.11
CA ARG A 360 -0.77 -3.49 16.79
C ARG A 360 -0.99 -4.43 17.97
N ARG A 361 -0.91 -5.75 17.76
CA ARG A 361 -1.10 -6.75 18.81
C ARG A 361 -0.10 -6.56 19.95
N TRP A 362 1.17 -6.29 19.61
CA TRP A 362 2.19 -5.97 20.59
C TRP A 362 1.85 -4.69 21.37
N ALA A 363 1.48 -3.60 20.70
CA ALA A 363 1.17 -2.32 21.33
C ALA A 363 -0.05 -2.42 22.27
N VAL A 364 -1.14 -3.05 21.81
CA VAL A 364 -2.36 -3.28 22.59
C VAL A 364 -2.07 -4.20 23.78
N GLY A 365 -1.36 -5.31 23.56
CA GLY A 365 -1.00 -6.24 24.63
C GLY A 365 -0.03 -5.63 25.66
N HIS A 366 0.86 -4.74 25.23
CA HIS A 366 1.77 -4.01 26.11
C HIS A 366 1.06 -2.89 26.89
N GLY A 367 0.07 -2.24 26.28
CA GLY A 367 -0.82 -1.27 26.93
C GLY A 367 -0.19 0.06 27.34
N LYS A 368 1.07 0.34 26.96
CA LYS A 368 1.80 1.55 27.38
C LYS A 368 2.27 2.45 26.25
N TRP A 369 2.57 1.91 25.08
CA TRP A 369 3.20 2.64 23.99
C TRP A 369 2.51 2.35 22.67
N THR A 370 2.39 3.37 21.83
CA THR A 370 1.75 3.27 20.52
C THR A 370 2.35 4.30 19.56
N LEU A 371 2.23 4.04 18.26
CA LEU A 371 2.37 5.10 17.26
C LEU A 371 1.16 6.04 17.36
N PRO A 372 1.35 7.37 17.17
CA PRO A 372 0.25 8.32 17.14
C PRO A 372 -0.49 8.36 15.80
N VAL A 373 0.10 7.79 14.75
CA VAL A 373 -0.49 7.72 13.40
C VAL A 373 0.02 6.47 12.69
N ASP A 374 -0.85 5.84 11.92
CA ASP A 374 -0.51 4.71 11.05
C ASP A 374 -1.53 4.63 9.90
N VAL A 375 -1.30 3.73 8.94
CA VAL A 375 -2.24 3.40 7.87
C VAL A 375 -3.36 2.49 8.38
N ILE A 376 -4.50 2.46 7.69
CA ILE A 376 -5.63 1.58 8.04
C ILE A 376 -5.30 0.09 7.91
N LEU A 377 -4.48 -0.28 6.92
CA LEU A 377 -4.12 -1.67 6.60
C LEU A 377 -3.19 -2.27 7.65
N VAL A 378 -3.43 -3.53 8.04
CA VAL A 378 -2.63 -4.22 9.06
C VAL A 378 -1.70 -5.29 8.47
N GLU A 379 -1.94 -5.69 7.23
CA GLU A 379 -1.22 -6.75 6.53
C GLU A 379 0.07 -6.26 5.84
N VAL A 380 0.36 -4.97 5.93
CA VAL A 380 1.57 -4.34 5.39
C VAL A 380 2.72 -4.37 6.39
N THR A 381 3.96 -4.44 5.90
CA THR A 381 5.15 -4.40 6.76
C THR A 381 5.56 -2.98 7.12
N ALA A 382 6.24 -2.79 8.26
CA ALA A 382 6.81 -1.52 8.68
C ALA A 382 7.75 -0.95 7.60
N GLY A 383 8.55 -1.80 6.95
CA GLY A 383 9.37 -1.40 5.80
C GLY A 383 8.54 -0.92 4.60
N GLY A 384 7.44 -1.63 4.30
CA GLY A 384 6.53 -1.30 3.20
C GLY A 384 5.68 -0.05 3.44
N VAL A 385 5.38 0.30 4.69
CA VAL A 385 4.70 1.56 5.06
C VAL A 385 5.67 2.73 5.03
N ASN A 386 6.87 2.53 5.57
CA ASN A 386 7.84 3.61 5.73
C ASN A 386 8.56 3.97 4.41
N GLY A 387 8.88 2.98 3.58
CA GLY A 387 9.56 3.17 2.29
C GLY A 387 8.90 4.21 1.35
N PRO A 388 7.58 4.09 1.07
CA PRO A 388 6.84 5.03 0.23
C PRO A 388 6.27 6.25 0.99
N ILE A 389 6.62 6.43 2.27
CA ILE A 389 6.17 7.58 3.09
C ILE A 389 4.64 7.59 3.27
N CYS A 390 4.08 6.46 3.70
CA CYS A 390 2.65 6.35 3.97
C CYS A 390 2.20 7.22 5.16
N HIS A 391 0.89 7.45 5.25
CA HIS A 391 0.28 8.31 6.24
C HIS A 391 -1.09 7.80 6.73
N GLY A 392 -1.51 8.31 7.89
CA GLY A 392 -2.87 8.15 8.41
C GLY A 392 -3.74 9.37 8.09
N ALA A 393 -4.39 9.92 9.11
CA ALA A 393 -5.20 11.14 9.05
C ALA A 393 -5.02 12.02 10.31
N GLY A 394 -5.61 13.21 10.27
CA GLY A 394 -5.53 14.29 11.25
C GLY A 394 -4.48 15.36 10.92
N ARG A 395 -4.88 16.63 10.89
CA ARG A 395 -4.01 17.77 10.52
C ARG A 395 -2.81 17.97 11.47
N ARG A 396 -2.94 17.50 12.72
CA ARG A 396 -1.86 17.54 13.71
C ARG A 396 -0.76 16.50 13.47
N HIS A 397 -1.05 15.49 12.65
CA HIS A 397 -0.15 14.38 12.37
C HIS A 397 0.68 14.64 11.12
N LYS A 398 1.94 14.24 11.19
CA LYS A 398 2.82 14.12 10.02
C LYS A 398 2.74 12.70 9.45
N THR A 399 3.54 12.38 8.44
CA THR A 399 3.60 11.02 7.87
C THR A 399 4.16 10.03 8.90
N VAL A 400 3.96 8.72 8.70
CA VAL A 400 4.52 7.69 9.60
C VAL A 400 6.05 7.82 9.68
N SER A 401 6.68 8.15 8.56
CA SER A 401 8.14 8.29 8.46
C SER A 401 8.71 9.49 9.24
N ASP A 402 7.90 10.50 9.56
CA ASP A 402 8.33 11.63 10.41
C ASP A 402 8.57 11.22 11.88
N TYR A 403 8.04 10.06 12.30
CA TYR A 403 8.24 9.49 13.64
C TYR A 403 9.49 8.62 13.72
N VAL A 404 10.24 8.44 12.63
CA VAL A 404 11.49 7.68 12.62
C VAL A 404 12.62 8.47 13.30
N ARG A 405 13.45 7.74 14.04
CA ARG A 405 14.58 8.26 14.83
C ARG A 405 15.89 7.53 14.57
N ALA A 406 15.81 6.31 14.04
CA ALA A 406 16.95 5.64 13.45
C ALA A 406 16.53 4.74 12.29
N ILE A 407 17.43 4.57 11.32
CA ILE A 407 17.32 3.58 10.24
C ILE A 407 18.55 2.68 10.26
N GLU A 408 18.33 1.38 10.27
CA GLU A 408 19.35 0.35 10.15
C GLU A 408 19.20 -0.38 8.81
N TYR A 409 20.27 -0.49 8.04
CA TYR A 409 20.20 -1.02 6.67
C TYR A 409 21.52 -1.64 6.22
N ILE A 410 21.45 -2.42 5.14
CA ILE A 410 22.63 -2.95 4.44
C ILE A 410 22.98 -2.02 3.27
N ASP A 411 24.18 -1.43 3.32
CA ASP A 411 24.70 -0.54 2.28
C ASP A 411 25.16 -1.29 1.00
N ALA A 412 25.62 -0.57 -0.02
CA ALA A 412 26.06 -1.16 -1.30
C ALA A 412 27.36 -2.00 -1.20
N ASN A 413 28.04 -2.00 -0.06
CA ASN A 413 29.17 -2.87 0.25
C ASN A 413 28.75 -4.12 1.04
N GLY A 414 27.46 -4.27 1.33
CA GLY A 414 26.94 -5.35 2.17
C GLY A 414 27.29 -5.17 3.65
N ILE A 415 27.53 -3.93 4.09
CA ILE A 415 27.86 -3.59 5.49
C ILE A 415 26.58 -3.08 6.17
N HIS A 416 26.33 -3.56 7.39
CA HIS A 416 25.25 -3.06 8.23
C HIS A 416 25.59 -1.65 8.75
N ARG A 417 24.66 -0.70 8.58
CA ARG A 417 24.83 0.71 8.91
C ARG A 417 23.64 1.20 9.73
N THR A 418 23.87 2.24 10.52
CA THR A 418 22.85 2.93 11.31
C THR A 418 22.90 4.42 11.05
N ILE A 419 21.74 5.05 10.86
CA ILE A 419 21.57 6.50 10.71
C ILE A 419 20.69 7.01 11.84
N THR A 420 21.19 7.98 12.61
CA THR A 420 20.44 8.68 13.68
C THR A 420 20.39 10.19 13.47
N LYS A 421 21.25 10.74 12.60
CA LYS A 421 21.32 12.19 12.33
C LYS A 421 20.04 12.67 11.65
N ARG A 422 19.35 13.64 12.28
CA ARG A 422 18.07 14.19 11.79
C ARG A 422 18.11 14.65 10.35
N ALA A 423 19.18 15.34 9.94
CA ALA A 423 19.34 15.79 8.56
C ALA A 423 19.33 14.63 7.54
N HIS A 424 19.95 13.49 7.90
CA HIS A 424 20.03 12.32 7.04
C HIS A 424 18.70 11.53 7.02
N LEU A 425 17.99 11.48 8.17
CA LEU A 425 16.70 10.80 8.26
C LEU A 425 15.64 11.38 7.32
N ARG A 426 15.76 12.67 6.95
CA ARG A 426 14.87 13.32 5.98
C ARG A 426 14.89 12.65 4.59
N ALA A 427 15.96 11.92 4.25
CA ALA A 427 16.03 11.06 3.07
C ALA A 427 15.95 9.57 3.42
N ALA A 428 16.58 9.15 4.53
CA ALA A 428 16.71 7.73 4.87
C ALA A 428 15.39 7.08 5.31
N ALA A 429 14.53 7.81 6.03
CA ALA A 429 13.26 7.26 6.52
C ALA A 429 12.27 6.98 5.39
N GLY A 430 12.27 7.77 4.32
CA GLY A 430 11.45 7.59 3.13
C GLY A 430 12.30 7.31 1.90
N CYS A 431 13.14 6.27 1.94
CA CYS A 431 14.21 6.11 0.95
C CYS A 431 13.82 5.33 -0.30
N PHE A 432 12.61 4.77 -0.38
CA PHE A 432 12.14 3.96 -1.53
C PHE A 432 13.06 2.78 -1.89
N GLY A 433 13.87 2.30 -0.93
CA GLY A 433 14.90 1.27 -1.14
C GLY A 433 16.20 1.79 -1.75
N LEU A 434 16.32 3.08 -2.09
CA LEU A 434 17.49 3.65 -2.79
C LEU A 434 18.73 3.80 -1.91
N LEU A 435 18.54 3.82 -0.59
CA LEU A 435 19.63 3.86 0.39
C LEU A 435 20.35 2.50 0.51
N GLY A 436 19.58 1.41 0.36
CA GLY A 436 19.98 0.04 0.65
C GLY A 436 18.79 -0.76 1.20
N ILE A 437 19.08 -1.97 1.68
CA ILE A 437 18.02 -2.84 2.23
C ILE A 437 17.83 -2.49 3.70
N VAL A 438 16.73 -1.80 4.01
CA VAL A 438 16.35 -1.46 5.39
C VAL A 438 16.02 -2.75 6.14
N THR A 439 16.66 -2.93 7.30
CA THR A 439 16.48 -4.08 8.18
C THR A 439 15.63 -3.74 9.39
N HIS A 440 15.82 -2.55 9.97
CA HIS A 440 15.08 -2.09 11.15
C HIS A 440 14.83 -0.59 11.10
N ILE A 441 13.73 -0.18 11.73
CA ILE A 441 13.27 1.19 11.84
C ILE A 441 13.02 1.46 13.32
N THR A 442 13.63 2.51 13.87
CA THR A 442 13.36 2.94 15.24
C THR A 442 12.37 4.09 15.23
N PHE A 443 11.17 3.85 15.75
CA PHE A 443 10.10 4.83 15.88
C PHE A 443 10.14 5.52 17.25
N LEU A 444 9.64 6.75 17.29
CA LEU A 444 9.29 7.45 18.52
C LEU A 444 7.81 7.20 18.85
N LEU A 445 7.56 6.41 19.88
CA LEU A 445 6.22 6.08 20.35
C LEU A 445 5.73 7.09 21.39
N SER A 446 4.43 7.31 21.40
CA SER A 446 3.71 8.07 22.43
C SER A 446 3.16 7.13 23.51
N PRO A 447 2.90 7.63 24.73
CA PRO A 447 2.09 6.90 25.69
C PRO A 447 0.76 6.44 25.09
N MET A 448 0.29 5.25 25.48
CA MET A 448 -0.98 4.71 25.02
C MET A 448 -2.12 5.68 25.33
N SER A 449 -2.90 6.03 24.31
CA SER A 449 -4.18 6.72 24.41
C SER A 449 -5.29 5.82 23.86
N TYR A 450 -6.53 6.30 23.93
CA TYR A 450 -7.72 5.56 23.52
C TYR A 450 -8.55 6.40 22.55
N ALA A 451 -8.85 5.84 21.39
CA ALA A 451 -9.71 6.47 20.39
C ALA A 451 -11.18 6.40 20.84
N VAL A 452 -11.91 7.51 20.68
CA VAL A 452 -13.36 7.59 20.93
C VAL A 452 -14.08 7.70 19.59
N LEU A 453 -14.30 6.55 18.94
CA LEU A 453 -14.89 6.44 17.62
C LEU A 453 -16.39 6.76 17.67
N ARG A 454 -16.83 7.74 16.87
CA ARG A 454 -18.25 8.11 16.71
C ARG A 454 -18.61 8.26 15.23
N PRO A 455 -18.55 7.17 14.45
CA PRO A 455 -18.83 7.25 13.03
C PRO A 455 -20.27 7.68 12.77
N THR A 456 -20.47 8.45 11.70
CA THR A 456 -21.78 8.98 11.30
C THR A 456 -22.06 8.76 9.82
N LYS A 457 -23.34 8.83 9.43
CA LYS A 457 -23.78 8.75 8.02
C LYS A 457 -24.65 9.95 7.62
N PRO A 458 -24.11 11.18 7.64
CA PRO A 458 -24.87 12.36 7.25
C PRO A 458 -25.23 12.34 5.76
N ASP A 459 -26.21 13.16 5.39
CA ASP A 459 -26.43 13.53 3.99
C ASP A 459 -25.12 14.01 3.36
N ILE A 460 -24.85 13.60 2.12
CA ILE A 460 -23.58 13.89 1.44
C ILE A 460 -23.27 15.39 1.36
N ALA A 461 -24.29 16.25 1.18
CA ALA A 461 -24.12 17.70 1.14
C ALA A 461 -23.93 18.35 2.51
N LEU A 462 -24.18 17.62 3.60
CA LEU A 462 -23.91 18.06 4.97
C LEU A 462 -22.63 17.43 5.54
N ALA A 463 -22.09 16.39 4.90
CA ALA A 463 -20.81 15.79 5.28
C ALA A 463 -19.63 16.68 4.89
N ILE A 464 -19.63 17.14 3.63
CA ILE A 464 -18.68 18.10 3.07
C ILE A 464 -19.50 19.06 2.21
N PRO A 465 -19.83 20.27 2.71
CA PRO A 465 -20.74 21.15 1.99
C PRO A 465 -20.21 21.64 0.62
N PRO A 466 -21.03 21.60 -0.45
CA PRO A 466 -20.64 22.07 -1.80
C PRO A 466 -20.37 23.57 -1.80
N LEU A 467 -19.60 24.13 -2.74
CA LEU A 467 -19.37 25.59 -2.79
C LEU A 467 -20.65 26.35 -3.16
N SER A 468 -21.49 25.74 -3.99
CA SER A 468 -22.80 26.21 -4.41
C SER A 468 -23.78 25.03 -4.51
N PRO A 469 -25.09 25.22 -4.26
CA PRO A 469 -26.10 24.19 -4.50
C PRO A 469 -26.10 23.62 -5.93
N SER A 470 -25.62 24.39 -6.91
CA SER A 470 -25.48 23.93 -8.30
C SER A 470 -24.45 22.81 -8.49
N ASP A 471 -23.48 22.71 -7.58
CA ASP A 471 -22.37 21.76 -7.65
C ASP A 471 -22.80 20.36 -7.23
N VAL A 472 -23.97 20.25 -6.59
CA VAL A 472 -24.60 18.98 -6.27
C VAL A 472 -25.25 18.40 -7.52
N PRO A 473 -24.98 17.14 -7.90
CA PRO A 473 -25.68 16.48 -9.00
C PRO A 473 -27.19 16.49 -8.79
N ILE A 474 -27.95 16.61 -9.87
CA ILE A 474 -29.42 16.74 -9.79
C ILE A 474 -30.09 15.60 -9.01
N ALA A 475 -29.59 14.36 -9.11
CA ALA A 475 -30.06 13.21 -8.32
C ALA A 475 -29.81 13.34 -6.81
N LEU A 476 -28.80 14.11 -6.39
CA LEU A 476 -28.44 14.29 -4.99
C LEU A 476 -28.99 15.60 -4.39
N ARG A 477 -29.56 16.49 -5.21
CA ARG A 477 -30.06 17.79 -4.75
C ARG A 477 -31.21 17.62 -3.77
N LYS A 478 -31.09 18.26 -2.61
CA LYS A 478 -32.16 18.45 -1.63
C LYS A 478 -32.22 19.91 -1.22
N SER A 479 -33.22 20.26 -0.43
CA SER A 479 -33.36 21.60 0.15
C SER A 479 -32.81 21.58 1.58
N TRP A 480 -31.90 22.50 1.88
CA TRP A 480 -31.38 22.74 3.22
C TRP A 480 -31.61 24.20 3.60
N THR A 481 -31.87 24.46 4.87
CA THR A 481 -31.91 25.83 5.37
C THR A 481 -30.49 26.43 5.36
N PRO A 482 -30.37 27.76 5.22
CA PRO A 482 -29.07 28.43 5.33
C PRO A 482 -28.34 28.11 6.65
N ALA A 483 -29.08 27.91 7.75
CA ALA A 483 -28.53 27.52 9.05
C ALA A 483 -27.93 26.10 9.01
N GLN A 484 -28.68 25.10 8.51
CA GLN A 484 -28.16 23.72 8.38
C GLN A 484 -26.88 23.66 7.56
N TYR A 485 -26.82 24.40 6.47
CA TYR A 485 -25.63 24.45 5.63
C TYR A 485 -24.44 25.13 6.35
N ALA A 486 -24.69 26.25 7.05
CA ALA A 486 -23.64 26.94 7.80
C ALA A 486 -23.11 26.09 8.96
N ASP A 487 -23.98 25.39 9.69
CA ASP A 487 -23.62 24.50 10.79
C ASP A 487 -22.80 23.31 10.27
N ALA A 488 -23.21 22.70 9.15
CA ALA A 488 -22.47 21.62 8.52
C ALA A 488 -21.09 22.05 8.02
N LEU A 489 -20.96 23.29 7.52
CA LEU A 489 -19.67 23.82 7.08
C LEU A 489 -18.74 24.05 8.28
N ALA A 490 -19.27 24.65 9.34
CA ALA A 490 -18.51 24.86 10.57
C ALA A 490 -18.05 23.53 11.20
N ASP A 491 -18.92 22.51 11.21
CA ASP A 491 -18.61 21.17 11.71
C ASP A 491 -17.53 20.47 10.86
N PHE A 492 -17.64 20.52 9.53
CA PHE A 492 -16.60 19.99 8.63
C PHE A 492 -15.24 20.68 8.88
N GLU A 493 -15.22 22.01 8.92
CA GLU A 493 -13.98 22.77 9.13
C GLU A 493 -13.39 22.53 10.53
N ASP A 494 -14.21 22.42 11.57
CA ASP A 494 -13.77 22.10 12.92
C ASP A 494 -13.11 20.71 12.97
N LYS A 495 -13.79 19.68 12.45
CA LYS A 495 -13.27 18.31 12.38
C LYS A 495 -12.00 18.21 11.55
N ALA A 496 -11.93 18.87 10.40
CA ALA A 496 -10.73 18.91 9.56
C ALA A 496 -9.56 19.59 10.29
N ASN A 497 -9.85 20.61 11.10
CA ASN A 497 -8.82 21.37 11.80
C ASN A 497 -8.32 20.71 13.08
N ASN A 498 -9.23 20.07 13.82
CA ASN A 498 -9.08 19.84 15.26
C ASN A 498 -9.20 18.39 15.68
N ASP A 499 -9.92 17.54 14.95
CA ASP A 499 -10.02 16.12 15.34
C ASP A 499 -8.65 15.44 15.28
N TYR A 500 -8.49 14.41 16.10
CA TYR A 500 -7.28 13.58 16.09
C TYR A 500 -7.15 12.84 14.76
N TYR A 501 -8.26 12.29 14.29
CA TYR A 501 -8.36 11.57 13.03
C TYR A 501 -9.56 12.11 12.25
N SER A 502 -9.38 12.40 10.97
CA SER A 502 -10.40 13.07 10.15
C SER A 502 -10.48 12.44 8.76
N GLU A 503 -11.53 11.66 8.53
CA GLU A 503 -11.74 10.91 7.29
C GLU A 503 -13.21 10.86 6.86
N TRP A 504 -13.45 11.03 5.56
CA TRP A 504 -14.76 11.03 4.92
C TRP A 504 -14.76 10.09 3.72
N PHE A 505 -15.84 9.34 3.56
CA PHE A 505 -16.04 8.39 2.49
C PHE A 505 -17.35 8.68 1.77
N TRP A 506 -17.32 8.67 0.45
CA TRP A 506 -18.52 8.65 -0.38
C TRP A 506 -18.50 7.43 -1.28
N PHE A 507 -19.38 6.48 -0.97
CA PHE A 507 -19.62 5.34 -1.84
C PHE A 507 -20.41 5.77 -3.08
N THR A 508 -20.00 5.30 -4.25
CA THR A 508 -20.55 5.78 -5.52
C THR A 508 -22.07 5.61 -5.57
N ARG A 509 -22.80 6.62 -6.03
CA ARG A 509 -24.29 6.68 -6.02
C ARG A 509 -24.95 6.80 -4.64
N SER A 510 -24.21 6.81 -3.53
CA SER A 510 -24.80 7.01 -2.20
C SER A 510 -25.32 8.43 -2.04
N GLN A 511 -26.44 8.58 -1.34
CA GLN A 511 -26.98 9.89 -0.91
C GLN A 511 -26.41 10.34 0.45
N GLN A 512 -25.60 9.51 1.08
CA GLN A 512 -24.94 9.77 2.36
C GLN A 512 -23.43 9.58 2.22
N ALA A 513 -22.67 10.33 3.00
CA ALA A 513 -21.27 10.00 3.26
C ALA A 513 -21.18 9.08 4.48
N TRP A 514 -20.08 8.34 4.61
CA TRP A 514 -19.66 7.79 5.89
C TRP A 514 -18.54 8.67 6.44
N VAL A 515 -18.68 9.15 7.67
CA VAL A 515 -17.74 10.08 8.29
C VAL A 515 -17.18 9.43 9.53
N ASN A 516 -15.86 9.21 9.52
CA ASN A 516 -15.12 8.60 10.62
C ASN A 516 -14.11 9.62 11.15
N THR A 517 -14.60 10.59 11.92
CA THR A 517 -13.74 11.53 12.65
C THR A 517 -13.86 11.28 14.14
N TRP A 518 -12.75 11.42 14.86
CA TRP A 518 -12.70 11.13 16.28
C TRP A 518 -11.54 11.81 16.98
N ASN A 519 -11.65 11.87 18.31
CA ASN A 519 -10.61 12.34 19.21
C ASN A 519 -10.15 11.22 20.14
N GLU A 520 -8.98 11.40 20.71
CA GLU A 520 -8.39 10.49 21.68
C GLU A 520 -8.64 10.94 23.12
N THR A 521 -8.49 10.02 24.07
CA THR A 521 -8.46 10.29 25.51
C THR A 521 -7.34 9.50 26.19
N GLY A 522 -6.81 10.01 27.30
CA GLY A 522 -5.90 9.23 28.17
C GLY A 522 -6.64 8.24 29.09
N ASP A 523 -7.97 8.30 29.13
CA ASP A 523 -8.81 7.45 29.98
C ASP A 523 -9.10 6.08 29.36
N ALA A 524 -8.63 5.03 30.02
CA ALA A 524 -8.83 3.63 29.63
C ALA A 524 -10.18 3.05 30.07
N GLU A 525 -10.91 3.68 30.99
CA GLU A 525 -12.06 3.08 31.66
C GLU A 525 -13.19 2.75 30.68
N GLY A 526 -13.53 1.47 30.49
CA GLY A 526 -14.57 1.08 29.53
C GLY A 526 -14.09 1.08 28.07
N ALA A 527 -12.79 1.14 27.82
CA ALA A 527 -12.25 0.78 26.51
C ALA A 527 -12.51 -0.70 26.20
N VAL A 528 -12.88 -0.99 24.96
CA VAL A 528 -13.16 -2.33 24.43
C VAL A 528 -12.19 -2.70 23.32
N GLU A 529 -12.03 -3.99 23.01
CA GLU A 529 -11.36 -4.43 21.79
C GLU A 529 -12.30 -4.17 20.61
N TYR A 530 -11.90 -3.25 19.73
CA TYR A 530 -12.65 -2.92 18.52
C TYR A 530 -11.73 -3.02 17.28
N PRO A 531 -12.15 -3.69 16.20
CA PRO A 531 -13.25 -4.63 16.18
C PRO A 531 -13.04 -5.76 17.20
N SER A 532 -14.13 -6.31 17.74
CA SER A 532 -14.05 -7.51 18.58
C SER A 532 -13.49 -8.69 17.77
N PRO A 533 -13.06 -9.81 18.38
CA PRO A 533 -12.62 -10.97 17.62
C PRO A 533 -13.65 -11.49 16.61
N PHE A 534 -14.93 -11.49 16.98
CA PHE A 534 -16.00 -11.90 16.07
C PHE A 534 -16.26 -10.86 14.98
N ASP A 535 -16.25 -9.57 15.32
CA ASP A 535 -16.39 -8.51 14.31
C ASP A 535 -15.19 -8.50 13.35
N THR A 536 -13.99 -8.85 13.82
CA THR A 536 -12.80 -9.02 12.98
C THR A 536 -13.01 -10.16 11.98
N PHE A 537 -13.56 -11.29 12.41
CA PHE A 537 -13.98 -12.38 11.52
C PHE A 537 -15.05 -11.94 10.52
N VAL A 538 -16.08 -11.23 10.97
CA VAL A 538 -17.15 -10.71 10.09
C VAL A 538 -16.59 -9.74 9.05
N GLN A 539 -15.73 -8.80 9.44
CA GLN A 539 -15.08 -7.85 8.52
C GLN A 539 -14.15 -8.57 7.53
N TRP A 540 -13.45 -9.60 7.98
CA TRP A 540 -12.66 -10.45 7.11
C TRP A 540 -13.52 -11.16 6.06
N VAL A 541 -14.66 -11.73 6.48
CA VAL A 541 -15.62 -12.38 5.57
C VAL A 541 -16.22 -11.36 4.60
N GLN A 542 -16.47 -10.12 5.03
CA GLN A 542 -16.92 -9.03 4.15
C GLN A 542 -15.91 -8.75 3.04
N GLY A 543 -14.62 -8.61 3.37
CA GLY A 543 -13.58 -8.41 2.36
C GLY A 543 -13.43 -9.60 1.41
N TRP A 544 -13.45 -10.82 1.95
CA TRP A 544 -13.38 -12.04 1.13
C TRP A 544 -14.58 -12.21 0.20
N VAL A 545 -15.82 -12.09 0.71
CA VAL A 545 -17.02 -12.22 -0.15
C VAL A 545 -17.14 -11.06 -1.14
N GLY A 546 -16.61 -9.87 -0.81
CA GLY A 546 -16.49 -8.77 -1.75
C GLY A 546 -15.69 -9.17 -2.99
N SER A 547 -14.54 -9.81 -2.79
CA SER A 547 -13.72 -10.38 -3.86
C SER A 547 -14.45 -11.47 -4.66
N VAL A 548 -15.17 -12.37 -3.96
CA VAL A 548 -15.99 -13.40 -4.62
C VAL A 548 -17.08 -12.77 -5.49
N LEU A 549 -17.73 -11.72 -5.00
CA LEU A 549 -18.77 -11.00 -5.74
C LEU A 549 -18.17 -10.34 -6.98
N THR A 550 -17.09 -9.56 -6.84
CA THR A 550 -16.49 -8.81 -7.96
C THR A 550 -15.88 -9.73 -9.02
N GLY A 551 -15.28 -10.85 -8.60
CA GLY A 551 -14.74 -11.87 -9.49
C GLY A 551 -15.78 -12.83 -10.08
N SER A 552 -17.07 -12.68 -9.74
CA SER A 552 -18.12 -13.55 -10.29
C SER A 552 -18.54 -13.12 -11.70
N GLU A 553 -18.78 -14.11 -12.57
CA GLU A 553 -19.24 -13.87 -13.95
C GLU A 553 -20.53 -13.04 -13.99
N VAL A 554 -21.45 -13.30 -13.06
CA VAL A 554 -22.72 -12.57 -12.98
C VAL A 554 -22.50 -11.08 -12.74
N PHE A 555 -21.56 -10.71 -11.88
CA PHE A 555 -21.29 -9.31 -11.53
C PHE A 555 -20.66 -8.55 -12.70
N GLY A 556 -19.68 -9.16 -13.38
CA GLY A 556 -19.01 -8.58 -14.55
C GLY A 556 -19.93 -8.35 -15.76
N LEU A 557 -21.10 -8.97 -15.78
CA LEU A 557 -22.12 -8.82 -16.83
C LEU A 557 -23.21 -7.79 -16.50
N LEU A 558 -23.25 -7.28 -15.27
CA LEU A 558 -24.21 -6.25 -14.89
C LEU A 558 -23.83 -4.90 -15.52
N PRO A 559 -24.81 -4.01 -15.78
CA PRO A 559 -24.50 -2.61 -16.05
C PRO A 559 -23.61 -2.05 -14.94
N GLY A 560 -22.65 -1.24 -15.33
CA GLY A 560 -21.76 -0.57 -14.42
C GLY A 560 -22.50 0.22 -13.33
N ARG A 561 -23.58 0.92 -13.70
CA ARG A 561 -24.41 1.65 -12.73
C ARG A 561 -24.96 0.74 -11.63
N TRP A 562 -25.27 -0.52 -11.97
CA TRP A 562 -25.70 -1.52 -11.00
C TRP A 562 -24.55 -2.02 -10.15
N GLN A 563 -23.39 -2.31 -10.76
CA GLN A 563 -22.18 -2.71 -10.03
C GLN A 563 -21.83 -1.67 -8.95
N ALA A 564 -21.79 -0.38 -9.33
CA ALA A 564 -21.52 0.72 -8.41
C ALA A 564 -22.56 0.79 -7.28
N CYS A 565 -23.85 0.69 -7.62
CA CYS A 565 -24.93 0.76 -6.63
C CYS A 565 -24.92 -0.44 -5.66
N ILE A 566 -24.62 -1.65 -6.15
CA ILE A 566 -24.51 -2.86 -5.33
C ILE A 566 -23.35 -2.71 -4.35
N LEU A 567 -22.14 -2.41 -4.83
CA LEU A 567 -20.96 -2.24 -3.98
C LEU A 567 -21.15 -1.12 -2.95
N SER A 568 -21.72 0.01 -3.38
CA SER A 568 -22.04 1.14 -2.51
C SER A 568 -23.02 0.77 -1.40
N SER A 569 -24.10 0.04 -1.74
CA SER A 569 -25.10 -0.40 -0.79
C SER A 569 -24.50 -1.34 0.26
N PHE A 570 -23.73 -2.35 -0.18
CA PHE A 570 -23.08 -3.28 0.73
C PHE A 570 -21.98 -2.63 1.57
N GLY A 571 -21.17 -1.72 0.99
CA GLY A 571 -20.17 -0.95 1.71
C GLY A 571 -20.77 -0.12 2.83
N MET A 572 -21.84 0.62 2.53
CA MET A 572 -22.57 1.38 3.56
C MET A 572 -23.16 0.46 4.62
N VAL A 573 -23.76 -0.68 4.25
CA VAL A 573 -24.33 -1.66 5.20
C VAL A 573 -23.27 -2.21 6.15
N ALA A 574 -22.05 -2.45 5.65
CA ALA A 574 -20.94 -3.01 6.40
C ALA A 574 -20.27 -2.04 7.40
N LEU A 575 -20.65 -0.76 7.38
CA LEU A 575 -20.05 0.30 8.20
C LEU A 575 -21.02 0.80 9.29
N PRO A 576 -20.53 1.10 10.51
CA PRO A 576 -21.34 1.69 11.57
C PRO A 576 -21.70 3.17 11.27
N PRO A 577 -22.80 3.74 11.77
CA PRO A 577 -23.86 3.07 12.50
C PRO A 577 -24.65 2.14 11.59
N PHE A 578 -25.07 1.00 12.15
CA PHE A 578 -25.74 -0.07 11.41
C PHE A 578 -27.26 0.15 11.25
N GLU A 579 -27.81 1.19 11.88
CA GLU A 579 -29.22 1.57 11.76
C GLU A 579 -29.38 2.52 10.54
N PHE A 580 -30.24 2.15 9.59
CA PHE A 580 -30.51 2.89 8.34
C PHE A 580 -31.85 3.63 8.34
N ASN A 581 -32.52 3.68 9.50
CA ASN A 581 -33.97 3.83 9.52
C ASN A 581 -34.46 5.19 8.97
N ASP A 582 -33.67 6.26 9.03
CA ASP A 582 -33.98 7.58 8.45
C ASP A 582 -32.69 8.32 8.02
N PHE A 583 -32.77 9.30 7.10
CA PHE A 583 -31.65 10.20 6.76
C PHE A 583 -31.14 11.03 7.96
N GLU A 584 -31.78 10.90 9.13
CA GLU A 584 -31.35 11.43 10.40
C GLU A 584 -30.77 10.31 11.27
N GLN A 585 -29.52 10.47 11.71
CA GLN A 585 -28.92 9.57 12.67
C GLN A 585 -29.53 9.79 14.06
N LYS A 586 -30.55 9.01 14.39
CA LYS A 586 -31.26 9.10 15.68
C LYS A 586 -30.50 8.52 16.86
N LYS A 587 -29.48 7.70 16.60
CA LYS A 587 -28.67 7.02 17.61
C LYS A 587 -27.19 7.19 17.30
N THR A 588 -26.45 7.69 18.29
CA THR A 588 -25.00 7.74 18.25
C THR A 588 -24.46 6.40 18.72
N ILE A 589 -23.59 5.78 17.92
CA ILE A 589 -22.78 4.65 18.35
C ILE A 589 -21.41 5.21 18.73
N GLU A 590 -20.92 4.81 19.90
CA GLU A 590 -19.60 5.18 20.39
C GLU A 590 -18.82 3.91 20.73
N TYR A 591 -17.58 3.84 20.24
CA TYR A 591 -16.61 2.83 20.66
C TYR A 591 -15.40 3.54 21.25
N LYS A 592 -15.07 3.25 22.52
CA LYS A 592 -13.77 3.60 23.09
C LYS A 592 -12.84 2.40 22.95
N THR A 593 -11.69 2.56 22.31
CA THR A 593 -10.73 1.46 22.10
C THR A 593 -9.29 1.95 22.17
N ALA A 594 -8.32 1.05 22.32
CA ALA A 594 -6.90 1.41 22.29
C ALA A 594 -6.56 2.15 20.98
N LEU A 595 -5.67 3.15 21.02
CA LEU A 595 -5.38 3.96 19.84
C LEU A 595 -5.02 3.13 18.58
N PRO A 596 -4.15 2.09 18.63
CA PRO A 596 -3.88 1.24 17.46
C PRO A 596 -5.14 0.63 16.83
N ASN A 597 -6.13 0.28 17.65
CA ASN A 597 -7.41 -0.26 17.19
C ASN A 597 -8.28 0.81 16.53
N GLY A 598 -8.20 2.06 16.99
CA GLY A 598 -8.85 3.19 16.33
C GLY A 598 -8.21 3.57 15.00
N LEU A 599 -6.88 3.52 14.90
CA LEU A 599 -6.14 3.76 13.65
C LEU A 599 -6.42 2.65 12.62
N HIS A 600 -6.38 1.39 13.07
CA HIS A 600 -6.76 0.24 12.28
C HIS A 600 -8.22 -0.13 12.59
N PHE A 601 -9.20 0.66 12.16
CA PHE A 601 -10.62 0.42 12.51
C PHE A 601 -11.32 -0.63 11.61
N ARG A 602 -10.64 -1.12 10.56
CA ARG A 602 -11.12 -2.20 9.67
C ARG A 602 -10.09 -3.33 9.56
N ARG A 603 -10.56 -4.57 9.39
CA ARG A 603 -9.74 -5.77 9.16
C ARG A 603 -10.18 -6.47 7.87
N GLY A 604 -9.23 -7.09 7.15
CA GLY A 604 -9.55 -7.93 5.99
C GLY A 604 -9.95 -7.18 4.73
N ILE A 605 -9.85 -5.84 4.70
CA ILE A 605 -10.21 -5.02 3.54
C ILE A 605 -9.34 -5.31 2.31
N GLN A 606 -8.08 -5.73 2.53
CA GLN A 606 -7.15 -6.19 1.51
C GLN A 606 -7.63 -7.44 0.75
N ASN A 607 -8.60 -8.18 1.29
CA ASN A 607 -9.10 -9.39 0.64
C ASN A 607 -9.93 -9.07 -0.62
N MET A 608 -10.45 -7.84 -0.72
CA MET A 608 -11.10 -7.32 -1.93
C MET A 608 -10.12 -6.38 -2.63
N ARG A 609 -9.53 -6.82 -3.74
CA ARG A 609 -8.60 -5.99 -4.52
C ARG A 609 -9.30 -4.75 -5.05
N VAL A 610 -8.61 -3.62 -5.00
CA VAL A 610 -9.06 -2.37 -5.62
C VAL A 610 -7.96 -1.78 -6.51
N ARG A 611 -8.41 -0.95 -7.44
CA ARG A 611 -7.61 0.06 -8.10
C ARG A 611 -7.75 1.36 -7.34
N ASP A 612 -6.67 2.10 -7.25
CA ASP A 612 -6.59 3.22 -6.32
C ASP A 612 -5.67 4.33 -6.84
N LEU A 613 -6.25 5.50 -7.08
CA LEU A 613 -5.53 6.73 -7.45
C LEU A 613 -5.72 7.74 -6.30
N GLU A 614 -4.63 8.14 -5.68
CA GLU A 614 -4.64 9.12 -4.57
C GLU A 614 -3.71 10.30 -4.86
N PHE A 615 -4.20 11.51 -4.57
CA PHE A 615 -3.42 12.74 -4.64
C PHE A 615 -3.45 13.51 -3.32
N GLN A 616 -2.34 14.19 -3.09
CA GLN A 616 -2.02 14.98 -1.93
C GLN A 616 -2.11 16.44 -2.37
N ILE A 617 -3.24 17.07 -2.03
CA ILE A 617 -3.58 18.43 -2.42
C ILE A 617 -3.23 19.36 -1.27
N PRO A 618 -2.32 20.33 -1.45
CA PRO A 618 -2.02 21.32 -0.41
C PRO A 618 -3.28 22.11 -0.05
N ILE A 619 -3.56 22.28 1.24
CA ILE A 619 -4.59 23.20 1.71
C ILE A 619 -3.99 24.61 1.67
N PRO A 620 -4.61 25.60 0.99
CA PRO A 620 -4.16 26.98 1.01
C PRO A 620 -4.56 27.71 2.30
N CYS A 621 -4.25 29.00 2.40
CA CYS A 621 -4.68 29.85 3.51
C CYS A 621 -5.58 31.00 3.12
N LEU A 622 -6.41 31.38 4.08
CA LEU A 622 -7.20 32.60 4.11
C LEU A 622 -6.36 33.80 4.61
N PRO A 623 -6.83 35.05 4.37
CA PRO A 623 -6.16 36.27 4.83
C PRO A 623 -5.96 36.38 6.35
N ASP A 624 -6.75 35.64 7.13
CA ASP A 624 -6.67 35.60 8.60
C ASP A 624 -5.70 34.54 9.13
N ALA A 625 -4.89 33.94 8.26
CA ALA A 625 -3.92 32.91 8.60
C ALA A 625 -4.57 31.61 9.12
N THR A 626 -5.72 31.22 8.54
CA THR A 626 -6.35 29.92 8.74
C THR A 626 -6.41 29.13 7.42
N PRO A 627 -6.61 27.80 7.44
CA PRO A 627 -6.71 27.03 6.20
C PRO A 627 -7.95 27.40 5.38
N ASP A 628 -7.79 27.45 4.07
CA ASP A 628 -8.90 27.60 3.11
C ASP A 628 -9.30 26.24 2.55
N TYR A 629 -10.44 25.70 2.99
CA TYR A 629 -10.94 24.42 2.53
C TYR A 629 -11.74 24.49 1.22
N LYS A 630 -11.92 25.67 0.59
CA LYS A 630 -12.70 25.77 -0.66
C LYS A 630 -12.15 24.87 -1.78
N PRO A 631 -10.83 24.81 -2.05
CA PRO A 631 -10.33 23.92 -3.09
C PRO A 631 -10.55 22.44 -2.77
N ILE A 632 -10.60 22.06 -1.49
CA ILE A 632 -10.83 20.67 -1.06
C ILE A 632 -12.29 20.30 -1.25
N ARG A 633 -13.20 21.20 -0.88
CA ARG A 633 -14.64 21.06 -1.16
C ARG A 633 -14.90 20.98 -2.67
N GLN A 634 -14.21 21.79 -3.46
CA GLN A 634 -14.27 21.69 -4.92
C GLN A 634 -13.78 20.33 -5.42
N ALA A 635 -12.59 19.89 -4.99
CA ALA A 635 -12.01 18.61 -5.38
C ALA A 635 -12.95 17.42 -5.11
N TRP A 636 -13.64 17.44 -3.96
CA TRP A 636 -14.62 16.43 -3.58
C TRP A 636 -15.84 16.42 -4.52
N TRP A 637 -16.46 17.57 -4.72
CA TRP A 637 -17.68 17.68 -5.53
C TRP A 637 -17.42 17.52 -7.03
N ASP A 638 -16.24 17.90 -7.52
CA ASP A 638 -15.83 17.70 -8.91
C ASP A 638 -15.85 16.20 -9.27
N ILE A 639 -15.38 15.32 -8.37
CA ILE A 639 -15.39 13.86 -8.63
C ILE A 639 -16.79 13.28 -8.52
N ILE A 640 -17.59 13.73 -7.55
CA ILE A 640 -18.99 13.33 -7.45
C ILE A 640 -19.71 13.70 -8.75
N GLN A 641 -19.58 14.93 -9.22
CA GLN A 641 -20.18 15.39 -10.48
C GLN A 641 -19.72 14.56 -11.68
N LEU A 642 -18.42 14.23 -11.74
CA LEU A 642 -17.88 13.38 -12.79
C LEU A 642 -18.56 11.99 -12.80
N CYS A 643 -18.80 11.40 -11.63
CA CYS A 643 -19.52 10.13 -11.50
C CYS A 643 -21.00 10.22 -11.90
N TYR A 644 -21.62 11.41 -11.88
CA TYR A 644 -23.01 11.62 -12.32
C TYR A 644 -23.13 12.08 -13.77
N ARG A 645 -22.03 12.39 -14.46
CA ARG A 645 -22.06 12.73 -15.88
C ARG A 645 -22.41 11.54 -16.77
N ASP A 646 -21.98 10.35 -16.36
CA ASP A 646 -22.27 9.07 -17.01
C ASP A 646 -23.02 8.15 -16.05
N SER A 647 -24.11 7.52 -16.52
CA SER A 647 -24.82 6.52 -15.72
C SER A 647 -23.90 5.36 -15.36
N GLU A 648 -22.99 4.97 -16.26
CA GLU A 648 -22.07 3.84 -16.10
C GLU A 648 -20.74 4.21 -15.43
N THR A 649 -20.53 5.40 -14.84
CA THR A 649 -19.29 5.82 -14.13
C THR A 649 -18.19 4.78 -13.84
N PRO A 650 -16.95 4.92 -14.35
CA PRO A 650 -15.85 3.97 -14.08
C PRO A 650 -15.44 3.82 -12.61
N MET A 651 -15.69 4.80 -11.75
CA MET A 651 -15.52 4.65 -10.31
C MET A 651 -16.66 3.82 -9.74
N ARG A 652 -16.38 2.58 -9.30
CA ARG A 652 -17.42 1.64 -8.81
C ARG A 652 -17.53 1.55 -7.31
N LEU A 653 -16.51 1.98 -6.57
CA LEU A 653 -16.43 1.74 -5.13
C LEU A 653 -16.64 3.03 -4.35
N THR A 654 -15.58 3.79 -4.11
CA THR A 654 -15.62 4.89 -3.13
C THR A 654 -14.66 6.02 -3.49
N LEU A 655 -15.01 7.22 -3.05
CA LEU A 655 -14.15 8.40 -2.94
C LEU A 655 -13.82 8.57 -1.46
N GLU A 656 -12.54 8.69 -1.12
CA GLU A 656 -12.09 8.88 0.27
C GLU A 656 -11.32 10.20 0.39
N LEU A 657 -11.52 10.91 1.50
CA LEU A 657 -10.80 12.12 1.84
C LEU A 657 -10.29 12.02 3.28
N ARG A 658 -8.98 12.15 3.44
CA ARG A 658 -8.28 12.30 4.73
C ARG A 658 -7.63 13.68 4.79
N ILE A 659 -7.67 14.31 5.96
CA ILE A 659 -6.93 15.56 6.21
C ILE A 659 -5.67 15.25 6.99
N MET A 660 -4.54 15.81 6.60
CA MET A 660 -3.20 15.53 7.13
C MET A 660 -2.42 16.81 7.39
N GLY A 661 -1.35 16.72 8.17
CA GLY A 661 -0.39 17.81 8.36
C GLY A 661 0.65 17.92 7.24
N ASP A 662 1.71 18.69 7.53
CA ASP A 662 2.93 18.80 6.74
C ASP A 662 3.91 17.63 7.05
N SER A 663 5.01 17.52 6.31
CA SER A 663 6.08 16.54 6.54
C SER A 663 7.48 17.16 6.42
N ASP A 664 8.44 16.66 7.20
CA ASP A 664 9.83 17.10 7.15
C ASP A 664 10.68 16.28 6.15
N LEU A 665 10.11 15.19 5.63
CA LEU A 665 10.76 14.24 4.72
C LEU A 665 10.86 14.84 3.32
N ILE A 666 12.03 14.67 2.68
CA ILE A 666 12.37 15.45 1.47
C ILE A 666 11.39 15.21 0.32
N LEU A 667 11.02 13.95 0.11
CA LEU A 667 10.14 13.52 -0.99
C LEU A 667 8.71 13.20 -0.53
N ALA A 668 8.33 13.58 0.70
CA ALA A 668 6.95 13.44 1.13
C ALA A 668 6.02 14.31 0.26
N PRO A 669 4.91 13.76 -0.26
CA PRO A 669 3.88 14.56 -0.92
C PRO A 669 3.22 15.63 -0.04
N GLN A 670 3.36 15.51 1.28
CA GLN A 670 2.85 16.46 2.27
C GLN A 670 3.83 17.63 2.51
N ARG A 671 5.11 17.50 2.13
CA ARG A 671 6.15 18.49 2.47
C ARG A 671 5.87 19.87 1.89
N GLY A 672 5.90 20.90 2.73
CA GLY A 672 5.61 22.30 2.37
C GLY A 672 4.12 22.65 2.43
N ASN A 673 3.24 21.70 2.78
CA ASN A 673 1.81 21.94 2.88
C ASN A 673 1.47 22.46 4.29
N ARG A 674 1.99 23.65 4.62
CA ARG A 674 1.97 24.22 5.98
C ARG A 674 0.58 24.32 6.62
N TRP A 675 -0.47 24.54 5.83
CA TRP A 675 -1.85 24.69 6.32
C TRP A 675 -2.60 23.35 6.40
N GLY A 676 -1.94 22.26 6.02
CA GLY A 676 -2.46 20.91 5.95
C GLY A 676 -2.47 20.38 4.52
N THR A 677 -2.74 19.09 4.40
CA THR A 677 -2.85 18.34 3.15
C THR A 677 -4.20 17.65 3.11
N ALA A 678 -4.89 17.73 1.98
CA ALA A 678 -6.01 16.84 1.68
C ALA A 678 -5.49 15.66 0.88
N SER A 679 -5.54 14.48 1.49
CA SER A 679 -5.27 13.20 0.87
C SER A 679 -6.58 12.67 0.31
N ILE A 680 -6.76 12.72 -1.01
CA ILE A 680 -8.03 12.38 -1.65
C ILE A 680 -7.81 11.29 -2.70
N GLU A 681 -8.65 10.25 -2.67
CA GLU A 681 -8.49 9.05 -3.50
C GLU A 681 -9.80 8.54 -4.08
N ILE A 682 -9.69 7.95 -5.27
CA ILE A 682 -10.79 7.25 -5.94
C ILE A 682 -10.46 5.77 -6.06
N LEU A 683 -11.46 4.94 -5.74
CA LEU A 683 -11.32 3.49 -5.78
C LEU A 683 -12.31 2.86 -6.75
N SER A 684 -11.83 1.83 -7.45
CA SER A 684 -12.65 0.95 -8.27
C SER A 684 -12.20 -0.50 -8.16
N VAL A 685 -12.94 -1.44 -8.73
CA VAL A 685 -12.64 -2.88 -8.63
C VAL A 685 -12.05 -3.40 -9.94
N PRO A 686 -10.85 -4.00 -9.94
CA PRO A 686 -10.14 -4.37 -11.17
C PRO A 686 -10.89 -5.43 -11.99
N ASP A 687 -11.67 -6.30 -11.33
CA ASP A 687 -12.41 -7.37 -12.01
C ASP A 687 -13.61 -6.87 -12.82
N ALA A 688 -14.10 -5.65 -12.56
CA ALA A 688 -15.32 -5.14 -13.17
C ALA A 688 -15.12 -3.91 -14.07
N VAL A 689 -13.99 -3.20 -13.95
CA VAL A 689 -13.70 -2.00 -14.72
C VAL A 689 -12.46 -2.20 -15.56
N THR A 690 -12.63 -2.01 -16.87
CA THR A 690 -11.53 -2.16 -17.84
C THR A 690 -10.55 -1.00 -17.78
N ASP A 691 -9.33 -1.21 -18.27
CA ASP A 691 -8.34 -0.13 -18.39
C ASP A 691 -8.82 0.98 -19.35
N GLU A 692 -9.60 0.62 -20.37
CA GLU A 692 -10.21 1.56 -21.31
C GLU A 692 -11.25 2.48 -20.66
N GLU A 693 -11.87 2.05 -19.56
CA GLU A 693 -12.81 2.87 -18.79
C GLU A 693 -12.09 3.65 -17.69
N TRP A 694 -11.20 2.99 -16.94
CA TRP A 694 -10.58 3.56 -15.75
C TRP A 694 -9.50 4.60 -16.08
N ALA A 695 -8.59 4.30 -17.01
CA ALA A 695 -7.46 5.20 -17.26
C ALA A 695 -7.91 6.59 -17.76
N PRO A 696 -8.89 6.72 -18.68
CA PRO A 696 -9.43 8.03 -19.05
C PRO A 696 -10.12 8.74 -17.87
N PHE A 697 -10.86 8.00 -17.04
CA PHE A 697 -11.51 8.57 -15.86
C PHE A 697 -10.47 9.13 -14.86
N CYS A 698 -9.41 8.37 -14.56
CA CYS A 698 -8.28 8.86 -13.76
C CYS A 698 -7.65 10.11 -14.34
N GLN A 699 -7.50 10.19 -15.66
CA GLN A 699 -6.95 11.38 -16.31
C GLN A 699 -7.83 12.61 -16.04
N GLU A 700 -9.14 12.49 -16.17
CA GLU A 700 -10.08 13.60 -15.91
C GLU A 700 -10.07 14.03 -14.44
N VAL A 701 -10.00 13.07 -13.52
CA VAL A 701 -9.85 13.33 -12.07
C VAL A 701 -8.59 14.15 -11.79
N VAL A 702 -7.46 13.74 -12.39
CA VAL A 702 -6.17 14.43 -12.23
C VAL A 702 -6.20 15.82 -12.86
N ASP A 703 -6.85 15.99 -14.01
CA ASP A 703 -6.97 17.30 -14.65
C ASP A 703 -7.76 18.29 -13.78
N LEU A 704 -8.82 17.83 -13.11
CA LEU A 704 -9.61 18.63 -12.15
C LEU A 704 -8.75 19.01 -10.93
N TRP A 705 -8.15 18.03 -10.26
CA TRP A 705 -7.34 18.27 -9.06
C TRP A 705 -6.08 19.11 -9.33
N ALA A 706 -5.39 18.86 -10.45
CA ALA A 706 -4.20 19.61 -10.82
C ALA A 706 -4.50 21.04 -11.31
N GLY A 707 -5.76 21.33 -11.64
CA GLY A 707 -6.26 22.65 -12.01
C GLY A 707 -6.54 23.57 -10.81
N LEU A 708 -6.58 23.05 -9.59
CA LEU A 708 -6.88 23.81 -8.38
C LEU A 708 -5.83 24.90 -8.10
N ARG A 709 -6.30 26.00 -7.51
CA ARG A 709 -5.49 27.18 -7.17
C ARG A 709 -5.78 27.66 -5.76
N GLY A 710 -4.81 28.34 -5.16
CA GLY A 710 -4.97 28.98 -3.86
C GLY A 710 -3.73 29.77 -3.46
N ALA A 711 -3.84 30.57 -2.40
CA ALA A 711 -2.70 31.28 -1.83
C ALA A 711 -2.07 30.44 -0.72
N MET A 712 -0.78 30.11 -0.83
CA MET A 712 -0.05 29.34 0.21
C MET A 712 0.53 30.23 1.33
N VAL A 713 0.52 31.56 1.12
CA VAL A 713 1.02 32.56 2.07
C VAL A 713 -0.02 33.66 2.21
N VAL A 714 -0.22 34.16 3.44
CA VAL A 714 -1.15 35.25 3.75
C VAL A 714 -0.80 36.50 2.94
N GLY A 715 -1.78 37.04 2.21
CA GLY A 715 -1.59 38.17 1.30
C GLY A 715 -0.84 37.83 0.01
N GLY A 716 -0.50 36.56 -0.21
CA GLY A 716 0.06 36.05 -1.45
C GLY A 716 -0.97 36.01 -2.59
N LYS A 717 -0.49 35.78 -3.80
CA LYS A 717 -1.35 35.59 -4.98
C LYS A 717 -1.83 34.14 -5.05
N GLU A 718 -2.99 33.93 -5.67
CA GLU A 718 -3.45 32.59 -6.01
C GLU A 718 -2.60 31.97 -7.11
N GLU A 719 -1.98 30.85 -6.78
CA GLU A 719 -1.13 30.08 -7.68
C GLU A 719 -1.69 28.66 -7.84
N PRO A 720 -1.33 27.95 -8.92
CA PRO A 720 -1.67 26.54 -9.05
C PRO A 720 -1.08 25.72 -7.89
N LEU A 721 -1.91 24.93 -7.20
CA LEU A 721 -1.49 24.15 -6.05
C LEU A 721 -0.49 23.05 -6.45
N ASN A 722 0.52 22.77 -5.62
CA ASN A 722 1.50 21.71 -5.90
C ASN A 722 0.95 20.31 -5.56
N VAL A 723 -0.02 19.84 -6.34
CA VAL A 723 -0.60 18.51 -6.16
C VAL A 723 0.43 17.42 -6.47
N ARG A 724 0.49 16.40 -5.63
CA ARG A 724 1.45 15.29 -5.74
C ARG A 724 0.74 13.96 -5.52
N PRO A 725 1.03 12.89 -6.29
CA PRO A 725 0.44 11.59 -6.04
C PRO A 725 0.96 11.00 -4.73
N HIS A 726 0.17 10.14 -4.10
CA HIS A 726 0.69 9.24 -3.07
C HIS A 726 1.55 8.15 -3.73
N TRP A 727 2.79 7.99 -3.27
CA TRP A 727 3.75 7.06 -3.87
C TRP A 727 3.27 5.60 -3.89
N ALA A 728 2.47 5.18 -2.92
CA ALA A 728 1.98 3.81 -2.77
C ALA A 728 0.78 3.46 -3.67
N LYS A 729 0.27 4.41 -4.46
CA LYS A 729 -0.97 4.28 -5.25
C LYS A 729 -0.70 4.34 -6.75
N GLU A 730 -1.73 4.21 -7.58
CA GLU A 730 -1.61 4.39 -9.03
C GLU A 730 -1.39 5.87 -9.37
N TRP A 731 -0.42 6.18 -10.24
CA TRP A 731 -0.21 7.56 -10.74
C TRP A 731 0.64 7.64 -12.01
N GLU A 732 1.44 6.62 -12.31
CA GLU A 732 2.42 6.68 -13.40
C GLU A 732 1.78 6.87 -14.79
N GLY A 733 0.60 6.28 -15.01
CA GLY A 733 -0.11 6.30 -16.28
C GLY A 733 -0.78 7.64 -16.64
N VAL A 734 -0.88 8.59 -15.71
CA VAL A 734 -1.57 9.87 -15.93
C VAL A 734 -0.63 10.98 -16.42
N ARG A 735 -1.23 12.05 -16.95
CA ARG A 735 -0.59 13.32 -17.24
C ARG A 735 -1.03 14.37 -16.22
N ILE A 736 -0.09 15.17 -15.74
CA ILE A 736 -0.36 16.24 -14.78
C ILE A 736 0.02 17.57 -15.45
N ARG A 737 -0.97 18.42 -15.68
CA ARG A 737 -0.80 19.71 -16.42
C ARG A 737 -0.12 19.53 -17.78
N GLY A 738 -0.62 18.54 -18.54
CA GLY A 738 -0.24 18.27 -19.93
C GLY A 738 1.05 17.47 -20.15
N VAL A 739 1.86 17.24 -19.11
CA VAL A 739 3.09 16.43 -19.19
C VAL A 739 2.91 15.10 -18.46
N SER A 740 3.74 14.09 -18.75
CA SER A 740 3.64 12.81 -18.04
C SER A 740 3.85 13.00 -16.53
N ALA A 741 3.26 12.14 -15.70
CA ALA A 741 3.42 12.23 -14.24
C ALA A 741 4.91 12.24 -13.84
N ARG A 742 5.74 11.36 -14.42
CA ARG A 742 7.18 11.34 -14.16
C ARG A 742 7.87 12.68 -14.47
N GLU A 743 7.57 13.29 -15.62
CA GLU A 743 8.09 14.62 -15.99
C GLU A 743 7.61 15.73 -15.05
N TYR A 744 6.34 15.69 -14.65
CA TYR A 744 5.77 16.64 -13.70
C TYR A 744 6.47 16.55 -12.35
N LEU A 745 6.62 15.34 -11.79
CA LEU A 745 7.24 15.13 -10.48
C LEU A 745 8.69 15.61 -10.47
N ARG A 746 9.48 15.23 -11.47
CA ARG A 746 10.88 15.63 -11.55
C ARG A 746 11.07 17.11 -11.89
N GLY A 747 10.32 17.63 -12.86
CA GLY A 747 10.57 18.95 -13.44
C GLY A 747 9.81 20.09 -12.75
N ARG A 748 8.77 19.77 -11.97
CA ARG A 748 7.88 20.77 -11.35
C ARG A 748 7.65 20.49 -9.88
N ALA A 749 7.11 19.33 -9.51
CA ALA A 749 6.59 19.10 -8.16
C ALA A 749 7.68 18.89 -7.09
N TYR A 750 8.78 18.25 -7.47
CA TYR A 750 9.95 17.93 -6.64
C TYR A 750 11.26 18.44 -7.27
N ARG A 751 11.18 19.56 -8.00
CA ARG A 751 12.30 20.05 -8.84
C ARG A 751 13.58 20.24 -8.04
N GLU A 752 13.46 20.78 -6.82
CA GLU A 752 14.59 21.04 -5.94
C GLU A 752 14.85 19.85 -5.02
N GLU A 753 13.77 19.21 -4.56
CA GLU A 753 13.75 18.12 -3.61
C GLU A 753 14.43 16.86 -4.15
N MET A 754 14.34 16.57 -5.45
CA MET A 754 15.10 15.46 -6.06
C MET A 754 16.61 15.69 -5.97
N GLY A 755 17.05 16.95 -6.10
CA GLY A 755 18.44 17.35 -5.93
C GLY A 755 18.89 17.26 -4.47
N GLU A 756 18.08 17.78 -3.54
CA GLU A 756 18.30 17.71 -2.10
C GLU A 756 18.39 16.26 -1.63
N PHE A 757 17.45 15.41 -2.05
CA PHE A 757 17.40 13.99 -1.69
C PHE A 757 18.66 13.26 -2.14
N ARG A 758 19.07 13.45 -3.40
CA ARG A 758 20.30 12.87 -3.95
C ARG A 758 21.55 13.36 -3.21
N ALA A 759 21.60 14.64 -2.86
CA ALA A 759 22.72 15.21 -2.11
C ALA A 759 22.84 14.56 -0.73
N VAL A 760 21.73 14.44 0.00
CA VAL A 760 21.71 13.80 1.32
C VAL A 760 22.08 12.32 1.24
N LEU A 761 21.59 11.58 0.23
CA LEU A 761 22.05 10.20 -0.02
C LEU A 761 23.56 10.13 -0.29
N GLY A 762 24.11 11.12 -1.00
CA GLY A 762 25.54 11.24 -1.25
C GLY A 762 26.37 11.58 -0.02
N GLU A 763 25.87 12.42 0.87
CA GLU A 763 26.50 12.70 2.17
C GLU A 763 26.56 11.43 3.03
N ILE A 764 25.43 10.72 3.16
CA ILE A 764 25.34 9.44 3.88
C ILE A 764 26.33 8.43 3.31
N GLY A 765 26.31 8.23 1.99
CA GLY A 765 27.22 7.32 1.31
C GLY A 765 28.68 7.73 1.49
N GLY A 766 29.00 9.02 1.36
CA GLY A 766 30.35 9.56 1.51
C GLY A 766 30.96 9.29 2.89
N GLU A 767 30.17 9.49 3.96
CA GLU A 767 30.57 9.14 5.33
C GLU A 767 30.86 7.64 5.52
N GLN A 768 30.27 6.79 4.66
CA GLN A 768 30.35 5.34 4.75
C GLN A 768 31.29 4.69 3.72
N GLY A 769 31.90 5.50 2.83
CA GLY A 769 32.74 5.02 1.74
C GLY A 769 31.96 4.39 0.58
N VAL A 770 30.72 4.82 0.35
CA VAL A 770 29.85 4.38 -0.76
C VAL A 770 29.50 5.59 -1.64
N GLY A 771 29.82 5.52 -2.92
CA GLY A 771 29.43 6.58 -3.87
C GLY A 771 27.94 6.50 -4.27
N VAL A 772 27.34 7.64 -4.61
CA VAL A 772 25.97 7.72 -5.16
C VAL A 772 25.80 6.85 -6.41
N ARG A 773 26.85 6.73 -7.23
CA ARG A 773 26.85 5.83 -8.39
C ARG A 773 26.69 4.37 -7.98
N GLU A 774 27.34 3.93 -6.91
CA GLU A 774 27.22 2.55 -6.43
C GLU A 774 25.81 2.28 -5.89
N LEU A 775 25.19 3.25 -5.20
CA LEU A 775 23.78 3.15 -4.79
C LEU A 775 22.86 2.98 -6.00
N LYS A 776 23.04 3.82 -7.03
CA LYS A 776 22.29 3.74 -8.30
C LYS A 776 22.43 2.37 -8.96
N GLU A 777 23.66 1.89 -9.10
CA GLU A 777 23.98 0.61 -9.75
C GLU A 777 23.43 -0.60 -8.97
N ARG A 778 23.25 -0.47 -7.65
CA ARG A 778 22.86 -1.58 -6.78
C ARG A 778 21.38 -1.63 -6.43
N PHE A 779 20.78 -0.49 -6.10
CA PHE A 779 19.46 -0.42 -5.46
C PHE A 779 18.42 0.40 -6.24
N SER A 780 18.81 1.05 -7.34
CA SER A 780 17.88 1.83 -8.15
C SER A 780 17.33 1.04 -9.34
N ASN A 781 16.17 1.46 -9.84
CA ASN A 781 15.50 0.92 -11.01
C ASN A 781 15.29 1.99 -12.08
N GLU A 782 14.67 1.63 -13.21
CA GLU A 782 14.41 2.58 -14.32
C GLU A 782 13.67 3.85 -13.87
N LEU A 783 12.65 3.71 -13.02
CA LEU A 783 11.88 4.85 -12.52
C LEU A 783 12.76 5.82 -11.72
N TRP A 784 13.51 5.29 -10.75
CA TRP A 784 14.36 6.11 -9.88
C TRP A 784 15.62 6.62 -10.58
N ASP A 785 16.11 5.90 -11.59
CA ASP A 785 17.14 6.39 -12.49
C ASP A 785 16.70 7.69 -13.16
N TYR A 786 15.47 7.72 -13.68
CA TYR A 786 14.90 8.90 -14.33
C TYR A 786 14.60 10.04 -13.35
N LEU A 787 13.97 9.73 -12.21
CA LEU A 787 13.53 10.74 -11.24
C LEU A 787 14.69 11.37 -10.45
N VAL A 788 15.61 10.55 -9.94
CA VAL A 788 16.64 10.97 -8.98
C VAL A 788 18.03 11.02 -9.60
N PHE A 789 18.40 10.08 -10.46
CA PHE A 789 19.81 9.88 -10.86
C PHE A 789 20.17 10.32 -12.28
N GLU A 790 19.22 10.84 -13.06
CA GLU A 790 19.48 11.35 -14.40
C GLU A 790 20.38 12.60 -14.35
N GLY A 791 21.28 12.75 -15.33
CA GLY A 791 22.23 13.87 -15.38
C GLY A 791 23.55 13.66 -14.61
N MET A 792 23.70 12.60 -13.82
CA MET A 792 24.96 12.27 -13.12
C MET A 792 26.13 11.91 -14.04
N GLY A 793 25.89 11.70 -15.34
CA GLY A 793 26.92 11.33 -16.32
C GLY A 793 27.75 12.48 -16.91
N LYS A 794 27.55 13.73 -16.47
CA LYS A 794 28.26 14.92 -17.02
C LYS A 794 29.18 15.65 -16.04
N ALA A 795 29.28 15.20 -14.79
CA ALA A 795 30.26 15.75 -13.85
C ALA A 795 31.51 14.87 -13.85
N GLU A 796 32.63 15.48 -14.22
CA GLU A 796 33.94 14.91 -14.52
C GLU A 796 34.51 14.06 -13.39
N GLY A 797 35.29 13.04 -13.78
CA GLY A 797 36.18 12.32 -12.88
C GLY A 797 37.20 13.28 -12.28
N VAL A 798 36.98 13.67 -11.03
CA VAL A 798 38.06 14.19 -10.19
C VAL A 798 38.68 12.98 -9.50
N ASP A 799 39.85 12.63 -10.00
CA ASP A 799 40.81 11.71 -9.44
C ASP A 799 41.10 12.12 -7.98
N VAL A 800 40.58 11.35 -7.01
CA VAL A 800 40.87 11.53 -5.58
C VAL A 800 42.28 10.99 -5.33
N GLY A 801 43.28 11.79 -5.71
CA GLY A 801 44.65 11.32 -5.77
C GLY A 801 45.69 12.40 -5.99
N LYS A 802 45.60 13.57 -5.33
CA LYS A 802 46.79 14.44 -5.11
C LYS A 802 46.58 15.47 -3.98
N LYS A 803 47.33 15.27 -2.89
CA LYS A 803 47.63 16.30 -1.88
C LYS A 803 48.37 17.46 -2.56
N VAL A 804 47.96 18.70 -2.30
CA VAL A 804 48.77 19.90 -2.56
C VAL A 804 48.76 20.79 -1.31
N GLU A 805 49.96 21.16 -0.90
CA GLU A 805 50.29 21.96 0.29
C GLU A 805 49.92 23.45 0.14
N ALA A 806 49.66 24.09 1.28
CA ALA A 806 49.29 25.49 1.41
C ALA A 806 50.48 26.45 1.20
N LYS A 807 50.22 27.63 0.62
CA LYS A 807 51.08 28.82 0.76
C LYS A 807 50.27 30.11 0.89
N ASP A 808 50.60 30.83 1.95
CA ASP A 808 50.27 32.21 2.29
C ASP A 808 50.67 33.23 1.22
N THR A 809 49.93 34.35 1.13
CA THR A 809 50.49 35.74 1.10
C THR A 809 49.40 36.81 0.94
N SER A 810 49.54 37.88 1.71
CA SER A 810 48.68 39.07 1.86
C SER A 810 49.10 40.25 0.96
N PRO A 811 48.23 41.29 0.73
CA PRO A 811 48.57 42.46 -0.11
C PRO A 811 48.63 43.80 0.65
N PRO A 812 49.30 44.84 0.11
CA PRO A 812 49.05 46.25 0.45
C PRO A 812 48.99 47.17 -0.82
N PRO A 813 48.93 48.52 -0.74
CA PRO A 813 47.71 49.34 -0.63
C PRO A 813 47.56 50.52 -1.66
N THR A 814 46.43 51.22 -1.54
CA THR A 814 45.81 52.45 -2.16
C THR A 814 46.73 53.66 -2.52
N THR A 815 46.45 54.66 -3.40
CA THR A 815 45.37 55.70 -3.58
C THR A 815 45.88 56.76 -4.64
N PRO A 816 45.34 57.99 -4.94
CA PRO A 816 43.99 58.62 -4.94
C PRO A 816 43.61 59.63 -6.10
N SER A 817 42.30 59.94 -6.22
CA SER A 817 41.59 61.27 -6.36
C SER A 817 41.56 62.12 -7.67
N GLN A 818 40.33 62.49 -8.12
CA GLN A 818 39.76 63.87 -8.07
C GLN A 818 38.21 63.92 -8.35
N HIS A 819 37.50 64.78 -7.61
CA HIS A 819 36.05 65.10 -7.50
C HIS A 819 35.54 66.15 -8.56
N PRO A 820 34.29 66.75 -8.54
CA PRO A 820 33.07 66.61 -7.69
C PRO A 820 31.65 66.60 -8.36
N THR A 821 30.70 65.82 -7.78
CA THR A 821 29.29 66.06 -7.23
C THR A 821 28.24 67.05 -7.85
N PRO A 822 26.91 67.04 -7.46
CA PRO A 822 26.14 66.18 -6.52
C PRO A 822 24.63 65.84 -6.80
N SER A 823 24.11 64.93 -5.95
CA SER A 823 22.81 64.87 -5.22
C SER A 823 21.92 63.66 -5.55
N ALA A 824 21.32 62.89 -4.62
CA ALA A 824 21.45 62.67 -3.16
C ALA A 824 20.72 61.32 -2.87
N GLU A 825 21.37 60.30 -2.27
CA GLU A 825 21.27 59.84 -0.86
C GLU A 825 19.92 59.18 -0.47
N SER A 826 19.82 58.06 0.27
CA SER A 826 20.73 57.05 0.89
C SER A 826 19.77 56.01 1.55
N ILE A 827 19.87 54.67 1.47
CA ILE A 827 20.91 53.71 1.93
C ILE A 827 21.16 53.88 3.46
N GLU A 828 21.16 52.89 4.36
CA GLU A 828 21.71 51.52 4.30
C GLU A 828 21.23 50.61 5.45
N ILE A 829 21.51 49.32 5.25
CA ILE A 829 21.46 48.19 6.17
C ILE A 829 22.91 47.81 6.53
N ASN A 830 23.23 47.44 7.79
CA ASN A 830 23.86 46.15 8.17
C ASN A 830 24.75 46.15 9.43
N GLY A 831 24.63 45.04 10.19
CA GLY A 831 25.66 44.39 11.03
C GLY A 831 25.69 44.80 12.51
N VAL A 832 26.19 44.02 13.49
CA VAL A 832 26.80 42.67 13.58
C VAL A 832 27.13 42.44 15.10
N ILE A 833 26.98 41.21 15.63
CA ILE A 833 27.70 40.53 16.76
C ILE A 833 27.57 40.93 18.27
N ASN A 834 27.31 39.88 19.09
CA ASN A 834 27.64 39.51 20.51
C ASN A 834 27.61 40.52 21.69
N ALA A 835 26.90 40.15 22.78
CA ALA A 835 27.46 39.77 24.10
C ALA A 835 26.39 39.66 25.20
N SER A 836 26.57 38.70 26.11
CA SER A 836 25.72 38.36 27.27
C SER A 836 26.02 39.17 28.55
N LYS A 837 25.07 39.08 29.53
CA LYS A 837 25.13 39.38 30.99
C LYS A 837 24.91 40.86 31.37
N ASN A 838 24.16 41.27 32.41
CA ASN A 838 23.61 40.67 33.64
C ASN A 838 22.54 41.62 34.22
N LEU A 839 21.49 41.12 34.89
CA LEU A 839 21.03 41.50 36.26
C LEU A 839 19.65 40.91 36.66
N GLN A 840 19.72 39.85 37.47
CA GLN A 840 18.95 39.48 38.67
C GLN A 840 17.44 39.78 38.86
N ALA A 841 16.70 38.67 38.98
CA ALA A 841 15.80 38.22 40.08
C ALA A 841 14.48 38.97 40.41
N LYS A 842 13.35 38.24 40.31
CA LYS A 842 12.66 37.61 41.48
C LYS A 842 11.43 36.79 41.08
N ASP A 843 11.24 35.68 41.80
CA ASP A 843 10.04 34.86 41.95
C ASP A 843 8.75 35.67 42.11
N THR A 844 7.65 35.20 41.50
CA THR A 844 6.38 34.91 42.20
C THR A 844 5.47 34.00 41.37
N SER A 845 4.84 33.05 42.07
CA SER A 845 3.92 31.98 41.66
C SER A 845 2.68 32.40 40.86
N PRO A 846 2.02 31.47 40.13
CA PRO A 846 0.74 31.73 39.45
C PRO A 846 -0.46 31.78 40.43
N PRO A 847 -1.53 32.53 40.11
CA PRO A 847 -2.70 32.67 40.98
C PRO A 847 -3.67 31.46 40.88
N PRO A 848 -4.51 31.24 41.92
CA PRO A 848 -5.41 30.08 42.04
C PRO A 848 -6.74 30.24 41.29
N PRO A 849 -7.53 29.15 41.12
CA PRO A 849 -8.78 29.14 40.37
C PRO A 849 -9.94 29.74 41.18
N THR A 850 -10.83 30.45 40.49
CA THR A 850 -12.05 31.04 41.08
C THR A 850 -13.22 30.06 41.08
N THR A 851 -13.80 29.86 42.25
CA THR A 851 -15.04 29.12 42.52
C THR A 851 -16.28 29.98 42.20
N PRO A 852 -17.41 29.40 41.73
CA PRO A 852 -18.66 30.14 41.54
C PRO A 852 -19.54 30.15 42.80
N SER A 853 -20.19 31.29 43.07
CA SER A 853 -21.14 31.46 44.19
C SER A 853 -22.61 31.27 43.76
N GLN A 854 -23.42 31.02 44.78
CA GLN A 854 -24.78 30.50 44.80
C GLN A 854 -25.90 31.48 44.35
N HIS A 855 -27.01 30.86 43.91
CA HIS A 855 -28.43 31.24 43.75
C HIS A 855 -28.99 32.59 44.24
N PRO A 856 -30.12 33.03 43.62
CA PRO A 856 -31.41 32.89 44.34
C PRO A 856 -32.64 32.44 43.49
N ILE A 857 -33.47 31.59 44.13
CA ILE A 857 -34.94 31.40 44.20
C ILE A 857 -35.88 31.91 43.05
N PRO A 858 -36.92 31.13 42.65
CA PRO A 858 -37.77 31.41 41.47
C PRO A 858 -39.11 32.11 41.78
N PRO A 859 -39.81 32.68 40.78
CA PRO A 859 -41.22 33.02 40.90
C PRO A 859 -42.13 32.11 40.05
N GLY A 860 -43.18 31.61 40.70
CA GLY A 860 -44.59 31.80 40.28
C GLY A 860 -45.15 31.07 39.06
N LYS A 861 -46.09 30.16 39.32
CA LYS A 861 -47.10 29.61 38.38
C LYS A 861 -47.78 30.68 37.50
N PRO A 862 -48.37 30.26 36.37
CA PRO A 862 -49.83 30.44 36.28
C PRO A 862 -50.63 29.28 35.63
N ILE A 863 -51.75 28.99 36.31
CA ILE A 863 -53.14 28.95 35.79
C ILE A 863 -53.55 27.85 34.78
N GLU A 864 -54.45 26.99 35.27
CA GLU A 864 -55.41 26.19 34.51
C GLU A 864 -56.36 27.06 33.68
N VAL A 865 -56.62 26.65 32.44
CA VAL A 865 -57.83 27.03 31.70
C VAL A 865 -58.49 25.77 31.15
N ASN A 866 -59.70 25.51 31.64
CA ASN A 866 -60.67 24.54 31.11
C ASN A 866 -61.29 25.06 29.80
N GLY A 867 -61.60 24.14 28.87
CA GLY A 867 -62.35 24.47 27.64
C GLY A 867 -62.70 23.26 26.77
N THR A 868 -63.65 22.45 27.26
CA THR A 868 -64.72 21.72 26.56
C THR A 868 -64.72 21.62 25.01
N ASN A 869 -64.79 20.40 24.44
CA ASN A 869 -66.02 19.80 23.87
C ASN A 869 -65.79 18.53 22.99
N THR A 870 -66.39 17.43 23.46
CA THR A 870 -67.25 16.46 22.75
C THR A 870 -66.82 15.85 21.40
N ASN A 871 -66.58 14.53 21.36
CA ASN A 871 -67.57 13.63 20.74
C ASN A 871 -67.42 12.17 21.15
N THR A 872 -68.58 11.59 21.44
CA THR A 872 -68.91 10.21 21.82
C THR A 872 -69.12 9.31 20.61
N ASN A 873 -68.63 8.06 20.65
CA ASN A 873 -69.37 6.79 20.46
C ASN A 873 -68.42 5.65 20.06
N THR A 874 -68.14 4.69 20.95
CA THR A 874 -68.85 3.41 21.20
C THR A 874 -68.74 2.38 20.05
N ASN A 875 -67.93 1.32 20.21
CA ASN A 875 -68.44 0.00 20.61
C ASN A 875 -67.35 -1.10 20.74
N THR A 876 -67.18 -1.56 21.98
CA THR A 876 -67.17 -2.96 22.48
C THR A 876 -66.72 -4.14 21.59
N LYS A 877 -65.71 -4.91 22.05
CA LYS A 877 -65.84 -6.24 22.73
C LYS A 877 -64.46 -6.87 23.05
N GLN A 878 -64.16 -7.07 24.35
CA GLN A 878 -64.01 -8.36 25.09
C GLN A 878 -62.65 -9.08 24.92
N GLN A 879 -61.79 -9.01 25.95
CA GLN A 879 -61.49 -10.07 26.96
C GLN A 879 -60.51 -11.16 26.43
N LYS A 880 -59.39 -11.54 27.05
CA LYS A 880 -58.98 -11.67 28.47
C LYS A 880 -57.42 -11.78 28.58
N PRO A 881 -56.81 -11.70 29.79
CA PRO A 881 -55.39 -11.37 30.02
C PRO A 881 -54.51 -12.49 30.65
N THR A 882 -53.18 -12.20 30.69
CA THR A 882 -52.10 -12.68 31.64
C THR A 882 -51.54 -14.11 31.49
N PRO A 883 -50.29 -14.42 31.94
CA PRO A 883 -49.39 -13.67 32.84
C PRO A 883 -47.90 -13.51 32.41
N PRO A 884 -47.10 -12.71 33.15
CA PRO A 884 -45.66 -12.52 32.93
C PRO A 884 -44.82 -13.48 33.79
N ILE A 885 -43.65 -13.92 33.29
CA ILE A 885 -42.57 -14.52 34.10
C ILE A 885 -41.19 -14.15 33.52
N ASN A 886 -40.40 -13.49 34.38
CA ASN A 886 -38.94 -13.40 34.51
C ASN A 886 -38.04 -13.90 33.36
N HIS A 887 -37.23 -13.00 32.81
CA HIS A 887 -35.78 -12.92 33.07
C HIS A 887 -35.20 -11.58 32.61
#